data_AF-A0A9P6D4K3-F1
#
_entry.id   AF-A0A9P6D4K3-F1
#
_cell.length_a   1.000
_cell.length_b   1.000
_cell.length_c   1.000
_cell.angle_alpha   90.00
_cell.angle_beta   90.00
_cell.angle_gamma   90.00
#
_symmetry.space_group_name_H-M   'P 1'
#
loop_
_entity.id
_entity.type
_entity.pdbx_description
1 polymer ?
#
loop_
_entity_poly.entity_id
_entity_poly.type
_entity_poly.pdbx_seq_one_letter_code
_entity_poly.pdbx_strand_id
1 'polypeptide(L)'
;MFTSKKPALRYIPHPSPGGGRAANPSTPPRFQPYQATSSPRKIHMGNPTPPSTPSRGHRISLRGPQAPVTPVRPAPRRVGASPALARVNQALAQTRPAAEKDPEPRDSKFFGELDHLKVVHSFDALLEAARNDVELASIQAPHFNAKIEAQSEYQHGDVSSRPLSMRERVHLRKQVKRELSERNSFERRSKRQRDEDSLARRRTQKKARMAEREERRVKVERRDEARPQRSPTPTPASPQPGPSQAQQQAEAARQAAELQAAERHAAELQAAERAAQEEARLQAHRAQEAKQQAEEKVALDLALSMAQKARRRLEEETKRCEEACRQMEEEIALKNAQAEKDLKQADEAERLARRQLDETLRVLQEEAQLLEAERAQINALCAQHEAYLKAEHRAFLHRQDEHRRILEQAELSIEERRARLAQIERAQHQAEESMHARIQQFANLTGEQFATFFRQEAQRIAEEEASRCAAEEAFARQHYQNTTPQADHAAHKQQPPQRDFSMREPSLADVSMHSIPDSMSFTDDPPTPRMSSASPPPPPTPSPPPGPASPPTVAELFALWGKKWEYIDSHADLRNVDHRGLPWPTLRNIETTNDITIEHIAEFLSHSDCPPRLSARKLIALYHSDKFKFRVTNKLSLDQQALAEQMANHCTILLVNHMR
;
A
#
# COMPACT_ATOMS: atom_id res chain seq x y z
N MET A 1 5.42 60.94 7.10
CA MET A 1 4.04 60.81 6.58
C MET A 1 3.91 59.42 5.96
N PHE A 2 3.01 58.56 6.43
CA PHE A 2 2.81 57.21 5.89
C PHE A 2 1.33 56.95 5.64
N THR A 3 0.97 56.66 4.40
CA THR A 3 -0.43 56.43 3.98
C THR A 3 -0.69 54.93 3.83
N SER A 4 -1.44 54.33 4.76
CA SER A 4 -1.96 52.97 4.59
C SER A 4 -3.38 53.00 4.02
N LYS A 5 -3.56 52.41 2.83
CA LYS A 5 -4.88 52.18 2.23
C LYS A 5 -5.33 50.75 2.58
N LYS A 6 -6.45 50.62 3.29
CA LYS A 6 -7.14 49.32 3.50
C LYS A 6 -8.14 49.09 2.36
N PRO A 7 -8.16 47.94 1.68
CA PRO A 7 -9.25 47.58 0.77
C PRO A 7 -10.46 47.09 1.57
N ALA A 8 -11.65 47.55 1.21
CA ALA A 8 -12.91 47.08 1.79
C ALA A 8 -13.46 45.89 0.98
N LEU A 9 -13.65 44.74 1.63
CA LEU A 9 -14.33 43.59 1.04
C LEU A 9 -15.84 43.85 0.97
N ARG A 10 -16.39 43.90 -0.26
CA ARG A 10 -17.84 43.93 -0.49
C ARG A 10 -18.43 42.53 -0.31
N TYR A 11 -19.46 42.44 0.51
CA TYR A 11 -20.25 41.23 0.72
C TYR A 11 -21.26 41.06 -0.43
N ILE A 12 -21.26 39.91 -1.10
CA ILE A 12 -22.24 39.56 -2.16
C ILE A 12 -23.19 38.51 -1.58
N PRO A 13 -24.50 38.78 -1.45
CA PRO A 13 -25.47 37.78 -1.02
C PRO A 13 -25.87 36.86 -2.19
N HIS A 14 -25.87 35.55 -1.96
CA HIS A 14 -26.41 34.56 -2.91
C HIS A 14 -27.95 34.60 -2.93
N PRO A 15 -28.59 34.33 -4.09
CA PRO A 15 -30.05 34.29 -4.20
C PRO A 15 -30.65 33.04 -3.53
N SER A 16 -31.80 33.23 -2.90
CA SER A 16 -32.61 32.15 -2.31
C SER A 16 -33.58 31.57 -3.36
N PRO A 17 -33.69 30.25 -3.52
CA PRO A 17 -34.77 29.66 -4.31
C PRO A 17 -36.05 29.58 -3.48
N GLY A 18 -37.09 30.28 -3.92
CA GLY A 18 -38.46 29.82 -3.72
C GLY A 18 -38.75 28.59 -4.59
N GLY A 19 -39.84 27.86 -4.42
CA GLY A 19 -40.92 27.97 -3.43
C GLY A 19 -41.96 26.88 -3.74
N GLY A 20 -42.63 26.35 -2.72
CA GLY A 20 -43.57 25.22 -2.90
C GLY A 20 -44.63 25.19 -1.80
N ARG A 21 -45.83 25.71 -2.12
CA ARG A 21 -47.01 25.66 -1.24
C ARG A 21 -47.84 24.40 -1.53
N ALA A 22 -48.17 23.65 -0.50
CA ALA A 22 -49.42 22.86 -0.37
C ALA A 22 -49.60 22.59 1.14
N ALA A 23 -50.56 23.23 1.84
CA ALA A 23 -51.98 22.88 1.93
C ALA A 23 -52.27 22.10 3.24
N ASN A 24 -52.83 22.80 4.24
CA ASN A 24 -53.40 22.21 5.46
C ASN A 24 -54.77 21.56 5.17
N PRO A 25 -55.19 20.60 6.01
CA PRO A 25 -56.21 20.90 7.04
C PRO A 25 -55.80 20.35 8.44
N SER A 26 -56.01 21.07 9.54
CA SER A 26 -57.23 21.05 10.38
C SER A 26 -57.71 19.62 10.69
N THR A 27 -57.64 19.06 11.91
CA THR A 27 -58.28 19.51 13.18
C THR A 27 -57.79 18.60 14.35
N PRO A 28 -57.73 19.04 15.63
CA PRO A 28 -57.18 18.23 16.73
C PRO A 28 -58.24 17.48 17.58
N PRO A 29 -57.81 16.44 18.30
CA PRO A 29 -58.20 16.23 19.71
C PRO A 29 -56.98 15.78 20.55
N ARG A 30 -56.95 15.75 21.89
CA ARG A 30 -57.75 16.22 23.04
C ARG A 30 -57.03 15.57 24.25
N PHE A 31 -56.74 16.31 25.32
CA PHE A 31 -56.20 15.73 26.56
C PHE A 31 -57.16 14.68 27.15
N GLN A 32 -56.64 13.59 27.72
CA GLN A 32 -56.76 13.28 29.16
C GLN A 32 -55.72 12.21 29.61
N PRO A 33 -55.30 12.19 30.89
CA PRO A 33 -54.36 11.23 31.46
C PRO A 33 -55.06 10.07 32.19
N TYR A 34 -54.36 8.96 32.54
CA TYR A 34 -54.41 8.30 33.86
C TYR A 34 -53.58 7.00 33.97
N GLN A 35 -52.97 6.79 35.15
CA GLN A 35 -52.54 5.54 35.85
C GLN A 35 -51.54 4.58 35.14
N ALA A 36 -50.43 4.10 35.72
CA ALA A 36 -50.05 3.70 37.10
C ALA A 36 -50.31 2.23 37.48
N THR A 37 -49.36 1.35 37.14
CA THR A 37 -49.13 -0.01 37.69
C THR A 37 -47.60 -0.27 37.63
N SER A 38 -46.83 -0.31 38.73
CA SER A 38 -46.74 -1.28 39.84
C SER A 38 -45.65 -2.37 39.68
N SER A 39 -44.40 -1.98 39.92
CA SER A 39 -43.40 -2.75 40.73
C SER A 39 -42.93 -4.15 40.20
N PRO A 40 -42.17 -4.99 40.97
CA PRO A 40 -40.70 -4.97 40.88
C PRO A 40 -39.99 -6.36 40.83
N ARG A 41 -38.68 -6.40 40.53
CA ARG A 41 -37.68 -7.41 40.98
C ARG A 41 -36.27 -6.91 40.60
N LYS A 42 -35.35 -6.69 41.56
CA LYS A 42 -34.54 -7.62 42.39
C LYS A 42 -33.31 -8.19 41.68
N ILE A 43 -32.17 -7.84 42.28
CA ILE A 43 -30.79 -8.25 42.01
C ILE A 43 -30.62 -9.77 42.02
N HIS A 44 -29.78 -10.30 41.11
CA HIS A 44 -28.99 -11.50 41.40
C HIS A 44 -27.58 -11.42 40.80
N MET A 45 -26.58 -11.78 41.60
CA MET A 45 -25.19 -11.94 41.19
C MET A 45 -25.00 -13.30 40.50
N GLY A 46 -24.03 -13.43 39.60
CA GLY A 46 -23.73 -14.70 38.95
C GLY A 46 -22.42 -14.70 38.16
N ASN A 47 -21.31 -15.00 38.84
CA ASN A 47 -20.06 -15.42 38.20
C ASN A 47 -20.21 -16.86 37.69
N PRO A 48 -19.66 -17.21 36.51
CA PRO A 48 -19.25 -18.57 36.23
C PRO A 48 -17.74 -18.67 35.93
N THR A 49 -17.06 -19.45 36.77
CA THR A 49 -15.70 -19.99 36.56
C THR A 49 -15.63 -20.86 35.30
N PRO A 50 -14.53 -20.88 34.53
CA PRO A 50 -14.37 -21.80 33.40
C PRO A 50 -14.09 -23.24 33.88
N PRO A 51 -14.63 -24.27 33.20
CA PRO A 51 -14.38 -25.67 33.54
C PRO A 51 -13.03 -26.19 33.04
N SER A 52 -12.57 -27.25 33.71
CA SER A 52 -11.26 -27.89 33.56
C SER A 52 -11.07 -28.74 32.31
N THR A 53 -9.79 -28.95 31.97
CA THR A 53 -9.23 -30.03 31.14
C THR A 53 -9.91 -31.41 31.30
N PRO A 54 -9.81 -32.25 30.26
CA PRO A 54 -9.43 -33.65 30.43
C PRO A 54 -7.99 -33.89 29.97
N SER A 55 -7.21 -34.55 30.84
CA SER A 55 -5.92 -35.14 30.51
C SER A 55 -6.11 -36.55 29.90
N ARG A 56 -5.05 -37.04 29.24
CA ARG A 56 -4.57 -38.45 29.17
C ARG A 56 -4.49 -39.02 27.75
N GLY A 57 -3.28 -39.38 27.33
CA GLY A 57 -3.06 -40.03 26.03
C GLY A 57 -1.60 -40.27 25.61
N HIS A 58 -0.69 -40.60 26.54
CA HIS A 58 0.64 -41.06 26.13
C HIS A 58 0.52 -42.38 25.34
N ARG A 59 0.95 -42.37 24.06
CA ARG A 59 1.33 -43.60 23.37
C ARG A 59 2.70 -43.42 22.74
N ILE A 60 3.69 -44.00 23.39
CA ILE A 60 5.05 -44.17 22.87
C ILE A 60 4.96 -45.08 21.64
N SER A 61 5.63 -44.71 20.55
CA SER A 61 5.87 -45.60 19.41
C SER A 61 7.24 -45.28 18.83
N LEU A 62 8.18 -46.16 19.16
CA LEU A 62 9.53 -46.16 18.57
C LEU A 62 9.43 -46.57 17.11
N ARG A 63 9.91 -45.72 16.19
CA ARG A 63 10.32 -46.17 14.86
C ARG A 63 11.53 -45.37 14.41
N GLY A 64 12.57 -46.09 13.99
CA GLY A 64 13.85 -45.53 13.55
C GLY A 64 13.76 -44.79 12.20
N PRO A 65 14.88 -44.19 11.76
CA PRO A 65 14.87 -43.17 10.72
C PRO A 65 14.65 -43.76 9.32
N GLN A 66 13.87 -43.06 8.50
CA GLN A 66 14.02 -43.09 7.05
C GLN A 66 14.39 -41.69 6.57
N ALA A 67 15.41 -41.62 5.71
CA ALA A 67 15.86 -40.38 5.09
C ALA A 67 14.79 -39.87 4.11
N PRO A 68 14.57 -38.55 4.00
CA PRO A 68 13.70 -38.00 2.98
C PRO A 68 14.36 -38.15 1.61
N VAL A 69 13.81 -39.02 0.76
CA VAL A 69 14.12 -39.05 -0.66
C VAL A 69 13.57 -37.76 -1.29
N THR A 70 14.47 -36.90 -1.76
CA THR A 70 14.10 -35.69 -2.51
C THR A 70 13.51 -36.07 -3.87
N PRO A 71 12.29 -35.61 -4.23
CA PRO A 71 11.78 -35.77 -5.58
C PRO A 71 12.59 -34.90 -6.55
N VAL A 72 13.22 -35.54 -7.54
CA VAL A 72 13.99 -34.86 -8.59
C VAL A 72 13.04 -33.97 -9.41
N ARG A 73 13.25 -32.66 -9.32
CA ARG A 73 12.53 -31.65 -10.11
C ARG A 73 13.03 -31.69 -11.56
N PRO A 74 12.18 -31.87 -12.57
CA PRO A 74 12.63 -31.84 -13.96
C PRO A 74 13.16 -30.46 -14.33
N ALA A 75 14.30 -30.42 -15.03
CA ALA A 75 14.94 -29.18 -15.44
C ALA A 75 14.09 -28.41 -16.48
N PRO A 76 14.09 -27.06 -16.46
CA PRO A 76 13.41 -26.28 -17.48
C PRO A 76 14.10 -26.47 -18.84
N ARG A 77 13.32 -26.79 -19.87
CA ARG A 77 13.82 -26.84 -21.25
C ARG A 77 14.32 -25.46 -21.67
N ARG A 78 15.59 -25.38 -22.11
CA ARG A 78 16.14 -24.19 -22.78
C ARG A 78 15.32 -23.91 -24.04
N VAL A 79 14.59 -22.80 -24.06
CA VAL A 79 14.10 -22.20 -25.30
C VAL A 79 15.28 -21.47 -25.94
N GLY A 80 15.60 -21.82 -27.19
CA GLY A 80 16.71 -21.19 -27.91
C GLY A 80 16.43 -19.72 -28.19
N ALA A 81 17.38 -18.83 -27.87
CA ALA A 81 17.28 -17.43 -28.25
C ALA A 81 17.37 -17.30 -29.79
N SER A 82 16.41 -16.60 -30.38
CA SER A 82 16.32 -16.47 -31.84
C SER A 82 17.46 -15.59 -32.40
N PRO A 83 18.16 -16.02 -33.48
CA PRO A 83 19.35 -15.32 -33.99
C PRO A 83 19.06 -13.96 -34.68
N ALA A 84 17.80 -13.52 -34.74
CA ALA A 84 17.40 -12.27 -35.39
C ALA A 84 17.91 -11.01 -34.67
N LEU A 85 17.99 -11.01 -33.33
CA LEU A 85 18.36 -9.82 -32.55
C LEU A 85 19.87 -9.51 -32.57
N ALA A 86 20.73 -10.49 -32.83
CA ALA A 86 22.17 -10.29 -32.88
C ALA A 86 22.63 -9.45 -34.10
N ARG A 87 21.90 -9.51 -35.22
CA ARG A 87 22.25 -8.79 -36.45
C ARG A 87 21.96 -7.29 -36.40
N VAL A 88 20.96 -6.86 -35.62
CA VAL A 88 20.58 -5.44 -35.52
C VAL A 88 21.66 -4.62 -34.79
N ASN A 89 22.23 -5.17 -33.71
CA ASN A 89 23.27 -4.48 -32.93
C ASN A 89 24.63 -4.40 -33.66
N GLN A 90 24.89 -5.30 -34.63
CA GLN A 90 26.13 -5.26 -35.40
C GLN A 90 26.11 -4.19 -36.51
N ALA A 91 24.92 -3.83 -37.03
CA ALA A 91 24.76 -2.80 -38.05
C ALA A 91 24.97 -1.37 -37.51
N LEU A 92 24.54 -1.09 -36.26
CA LEU A 92 24.72 0.24 -35.64
C LEU A 92 26.19 0.57 -35.29
N ALA A 93 27.08 -0.42 -35.23
CA ALA A 93 28.48 -0.20 -34.88
C ALA A 93 29.37 0.30 -36.04
N GLN A 94 28.86 0.32 -37.28
CA GLN A 94 29.67 0.59 -38.48
C GLN A 94 29.45 1.97 -39.14
N THR A 95 28.61 2.84 -38.56
CA THR A 95 28.36 4.20 -39.09
C THR A 95 28.74 5.29 -38.10
N ARG A 96 30.05 5.49 -37.92
CA ARG A 96 30.60 6.67 -37.22
C ARG A 96 31.84 7.21 -37.96
N PRO A 97 31.71 8.23 -38.82
CA PRO A 97 32.88 8.91 -39.37
C PRO A 97 33.63 9.65 -38.25
N ALA A 98 34.94 9.77 -38.40
CA ALA A 98 35.81 10.45 -37.45
C ALA A 98 36.04 11.92 -37.86
N ALA A 99 36.24 12.76 -36.85
CA ALA A 99 36.72 14.15 -36.89
C ALA A 99 35.84 15.19 -37.62
N GLU A 100 35.31 16.15 -36.86
CA GLU A 100 35.93 17.49 -36.84
C GLU A 100 35.62 18.21 -35.50
N LYS A 101 36.24 19.38 -35.27
CA LYS A 101 36.08 20.17 -34.04
C LYS A 101 34.70 20.83 -33.98
N ASP A 102 33.95 20.60 -32.92
CA ASP A 102 32.75 21.40 -32.61
C ASP A 102 33.13 22.87 -32.32
N PRO A 103 32.56 23.86 -33.04
CA PRO A 103 32.48 25.23 -32.53
C PRO A 103 31.44 25.30 -31.39
N GLU A 104 31.62 26.20 -30.43
CA GLU A 104 30.63 26.33 -29.34
C GLU A 104 29.22 26.68 -29.88
N PRO A 105 28.13 26.18 -29.26
CA PRO A 105 26.79 26.29 -29.84
C PRO A 105 26.22 27.72 -29.89
N ARG A 106 26.93 28.71 -29.35
CA ARG A 106 26.41 30.07 -29.10
C ARG A 106 26.57 31.05 -30.26
N ASP A 107 27.47 30.79 -31.20
CA ASP A 107 27.74 31.70 -32.33
C ASP A 107 27.00 31.33 -33.64
N SER A 108 26.13 30.30 -33.59
CA SER A 108 25.26 29.98 -34.72
C SER A 108 24.15 31.02 -34.85
N LYS A 109 24.02 31.65 -36.03
CA LYS A 109 22.93 32.57 -36.39
C LYS A 109 21.53 32.02 -36.08
N PHE A 110 21.40 30.68 -36.08
CA PHE A 110 20.17 29.96 -35.75
C PHE A 110 19.63 30.28 -34.34
N PHE A 111 20.51 30.51 -33.35
CA PHE A 111 20.08 30.88 -31.98
C PHE A 111 19.62 32.33 -31.87
N GLY A 112 20.21 33.25 -32.63
CA GLY A 112 19.78 34.65 -32.68
C GLY A 112 18.36 34.84 -33.24
N GLU A 113 17.95 34.01 -34.20
CA GLU A 113 16.58 34.01 -34.73
C GLU A 113 15.57 33.36 -33.75
N LEU A 114 16.02 32.40 -32.93
CA LEU A 114 15.20 31.75 -31.89
C LEU A 114 14.87 32.66 -30.70
N ASP A 115 15.80 33.53 -30.29
CA ASP A 115 15.55 34.53 -29.25
C ASP A 115 14.49 35.57 -29.68
N HIS A 116 14.48 35.96 -30.96
CA HIS A 116 13.45 36.86 -31.51
C HIS A 116 12.03 36.25 -31.50
N LEU A 117 11.91 34.92 -31.47
CA LEU A 117 10.62 34.21 -31.44
C LEU A 117 10.03 34.03 -30.04
N LYS A 118 10.73 34.42 -28.95
CA LYS A 118 10.36 34.16 -27.54
C LYS A 118 10.17 32.68 -27.16
N VAL A 119 10.44 31.75 -28.07
CA VAL A 119 10.28 30.31 -27.87
C VAL A 119 11.25 29.80 -26.80
N VAL A 120 12.45 30.36 -26.72
CA VAL A 120 13.48 29.99 -25.72
C VAL A 120 12.92 30.08 -24.29
N HIS A 121 12.26 31.18 -23.92
CA HIS A 121 11.68 31.33 -22.58
C HIS A 121 10.51 30.36 -22.30
N SER A 122 9.76 29.96 -23.34
CA SER A 122 8.73 28.92 -23.18
C SER A 122 9.33 27.51 -23.05
N PHE A 123 10.47 27.27 -23.68
CA PHE A 123 11.20 26.02 -23.62
C PHE A 123 11.94 25.84 -22.29
N ASP A 124 12.57 26.89 -21.79
CA ASP A 124 13.18 26.92 -20.45
C ASP A 124 12.12 26.70 -19.36
N ALA A 125 10.96 27.36 -19.46
CA ALA A 125 9.84 27.14 -18.53
C ALA A 125 9.28 25.71 -18.61
N LEU A 126 9.25 25.09 -19.80
CA LEU A 126 8.86 23.68 -19.97
C LEU A 126 9.91 22.71 -19.41
N LEU A 127 11.20 23.00 -19.59
CA LEU A 127 12.30 22.23 -19.00
C LEU A 127 12.32 22.34 -17.47
N GLU A 128 12.02 23.52 -16.93
CA GLU A 128 11.94 23.75 -15.49
C GLU A 128 10.69 23.09 -14.88
N ALA A 129 9.54 23.12 -15.58
CA ALA A 129 8.37 22.32 -15.21
C ALA A 129 8.68 20.81 -15.22
N ALA A 130 9.33 20.31 -16.28
CA ALA A 130 9.72 18.90 -16.37
C ALA A 130 10.74 18.48 -15.30
N ARG A 131 11.68 19.36 -14.93
CA ARG A 131 12.60 19.14 -13.80
C ARG A 131 11.85 19.06 -12.48
N ASN A 132 10.93 19.99 -12.22
CA ASN A 132 10.09 19.97 -11.02
C ASN A 132 9.22 18.70 -10.95
N ASP A 133 8.66 18.23 -12.07
CA ASP A 133 7.89 16.98 -12.11
C ASP A 133 8.77 15.74 -11.86
N VAL A 134 10.01 15.71 -12.37
CA VAL A 134 10.99 14.65 -12.10
C VAL A 134 11.45 14.67 -10.63
N GLU A 135 11.65 15.85 -10.04
CA GLU A 135 12.00 16.01 -8.63
C GLU A 135 10.84 15.61 -7.72
N LEU A 136 9.60 16.00 -8.06
CA LEU A 136 8.40 15.57 -7.35
C LEU A 136 8.19 14.05 -7.45
N ALA A 137 8.45 13.45 -8.63
CA ALA A 137 8.45 12.01 -8.82
C ALA A 137 9.57 11.32 -8.02
N SER A 138 10.75 11.92 -7.92
CA SER A 138 11.86 11.45 -7.08
C SER A 138 11.51 11.46 -5.59
N ILE A 139 10.82 12.50 -5.10
CA ILE A 139 10.34 12.59 -3.71
C ILE A 139 9.21 11.59 -3.43
N GLN A 140 8.36 11.30 -4.43
CA GLN A 140 7.26 10.33 -4.29
C GLN A 140 7.67 8.88 -4.53
N ALA A 141 8.76 8.62 -5.26
CA ALA A 141 9.23 7.27 -5.58
C ALA A 141 9.50 6.39 -4.35
N PRO A 142 10.14 6.87 -3.25
CA PRO A 142 10.27 6.10 -2.01
C PRO A 142 8.91 5.69 -1.41
N HIS A 143 7.92 6.59 -1.43
CA HIS A 143 6.57 6.27 -0.96
C HIS A 143 5.82 5.30 -1.88
N PHE A 144 6.05 5.36 -3.19
CA PHE A 144 5.46 4.45 -4.16
C PHE A 144 6.10 3.07 -4.09
N ASN A 145 7.44 2.99 -3.98
CA ASN A 145 8.19 1.76 -3.83
C ASN A 145 7.87 1.07 -2.49
N ALA A 146 7.87 1.79 -1.36
CA ALA A 146 7.45 1.23 -0.07
C ALA A 146 5.99 0.73 -0.08
N LYS A 147 5.13 1.28 -0.94
CA LYS A 147 3.76 0.81 -1.14
C LYS A 147 3.69 -0.42 -2.05
N ILE A 148 4.55 -0.51 -3.06
CA ILE A 148 4.72 -1.70 -3.90
C ILE A 148 5.29 -2.86 -3.09
N GLU A 149 6.34 -2.64 -2.30
CA GLU A 149 6.93 -3.64 -1.39
C GLU A 149 5.91 -4.12 -0.35
N ALA A 150 5.20 -3.20 0.31
CA ALA A 150 4.13 -3.56 1.24
C ALA A 150 2.93 -4.26 0.57
N GLN A 151 2.77 -4.18 -0.76
CA GLN A 151 1.78 -4.95 -1.52
C GLN A 151 2.33 -6.30 -2.00
N SER A 152 3.59 -6.39 -2.45
CA SER A 152 4.21 -7.63 -2.94
C SER A 152 4.46 -8.63 -1.81
N GLU A 153 4.91 -8.17 -0.63
CA GLU A 153 4.96 -8.97 0.60
C GLU A 153 3.58 -9.52 0.98
N TYR A 154 2.52 -8.76 0.73
CA TYR A 154 1.15 -9.16 1.02
C TYR A 154 0.60 -10.19 0.03
N GLN A 155 1.10 -10.18 -1.22
CA GLN A 155 0.65 -11.05 -2.31
C GLN A 155 1.43 -12.37 -2.45
N HIS A 156 2.70 -12.42 -2.01
CA HIS A 156 3.56 -13.61 -2.20
C HIS A 156 3.89 -14.41 -0.93
N GLY A 157 3.57 -13.90 0.27
CA GLY A 157 3.84 -14.59 1.53
C GLY A 157 2.84 -15.70 1.87
N ASP A 158 3.24 -16.97 1.65
CA ASP A 158 2.57 -18.19 2.13
C ASP A 158 2.14 -18.02 3.59
N VAL A 159 0.86 -18.31 3.86
CA VAL A 159 0.24 -18.04 5.17
C VAL A 159 0.79 -18.96 6.27
N SER A 160 1.40 -20.09 5.89
CA SER A 160 1.98 -21.08 6.81
C SER A 160 3.38 -20.73 7.32
N SER A 161 4.14 -19.89 6.61
CA SER A 161 5.55 -19.56 6.94
C SER A 161 5.75 -18.15 7.52
N ARG A 162 4.67 -17.39 7.75
CA ARG A 162 4.77 -16.01 8.28
C ARG A 162 5.37 -16.00 9.71
N PRO A 163 6.47 -15.27 9.96
CA PRO A 163 7.04 -15.18 11.30
C PRO A 163 6.05 -14.53 12.28
N LEU A 164 6.11 -14.94 13.54
CA LEU A 164 5.20 -14.51 14.61
C LEU A 164 5.09 -12.97 14.72
N SER A 165 6.20 -12.26 14.44
CA SER A 165 6.26 -10.79 14.45
C SER A 165 5.26 -10.11 13.50
N MET A 166 4.83 -10.76 12.42
CA MET A 166 3.83 -10.17 11.50
C MET A 166 2.42 -10.21 12.09
N ARG A 167 2.10 -11.22 12.91
CA ARG A 167 0.84 -11.27 13.68
C ARG A 167 0.83 -10.16 14.73
N GLU A 168 1.96 -9.94 15.39
CA GLU A 168 2.17 -8.86 16.36
C GLU A 168 2.08 -7.48 15.70
N ARG A 169 2.76 -7.25 14.55
CA ARG A 169 2.64 -6.00 13.78
C ARG A 169 1.20 -5.69 13.37
N VAL A 170 0.41 -6.68 12.96
CA VAL A 170 -1.03 -6.50 12.66
C VAL A 170 -1.84 -6.20 13.93
N HIS A 171 -1.48 -6.80 15.07
CA HIS A 171 -2.12 -6.51 16.36
C HIS A 171 -1.80 -5.10 16.87
N LEU A 172 -0.53 -4.69 16.80
CA LEU A 172 -0.04 -3.33 17.06
C LEU A 172 -0.74 -2.30 16.16
N ARG A 173 -0.85 -2.53 14.85
CA ARG A 173 -1.62 -1.65 13.94
C ARG A 173 -3.10 -1.54 14.32
N LYS A 174 -3.72 -2.63 14.81
CA LYS A 174 -5.11 -2.60 15.33
C LYS A 174 -5.21 -1.85 16.66
N GLN A 175 -4.22 -2.00 17.54
CA GLN A 175 -4.13 -1.32 18.83
C GLN A 175 -3.94 0.19 18.65
N VAL A 176 -2.94 0.63 17.88
CA VAL A 176 -2.72 2.05 17.53
C VAL A 176 -3.96 2.66 16.88
N LYS A 177 -4.69 1.90 16.05
CA LYS A 177 -5.97 2.37 15.47
C LYS A 177 -7.09 2.50 16.52
N ARG A 178 -7.14 1.65 17.55
CA ARG A 178 -8.05 1.84 18.70
C ARG A 178 -7.64 3.05 19.52
N GLU A 179 -6.38 3.19 19.90
CA GLU A 179 -5.86 4.31 20.69
C GLU A 179 -6.10 5.66 19.98
N LEU A 180 -5.86 5.74 18.66
CA LEU A 180 -6.23 6.92 17.86
C LEU A 180 -7.74 7.17 17.83
N SER A 181 -8.56 6.12 17.74
CA SER A 181 -10.03 6.25 17.80
C SER A 181 -10.50 6.74 19.18
N GLU A 182 -9.89 6.24 20.26
CA GLU A 182 -10.20 6.60 21.64
C GLU A 182 -9.75 8.03 21.94
N ARG A 183 -8.54 8.43 21.53
CA ARG A 183 -8.02 9.80 21.64
C ARG A 183 -8.90 10.80 20.87
N ASN A 184 -9.30 10.46 19.64
CA ASN A 184 -10.28 11.25 18.87
C ASN A 184 -11.66 11.31 19.56
N SER A 185 -12.10 10.23 20.22
CA SER A 185 -13.37 10.22 20.96
C SER A 185 -13.30 11.07 22.23
N PHE A 186 -12.17 11.06 22.93
CA PHE A 186 -11.89 11.86 24.12
C PHE A 186 -11.84 13.34 23.75
N GLU A 187 -11.14 13.71 22.68
CA GLU A 187 -11.09 15.09 22.19
C GLU A 187 -12.48 15.61 21.79
N ARG A 188 -13.31 14.77 21.14
CA ARG A 188 -14.72 15.10 20.84
C ARG A 188 -15.56 15.29 22.11
N ARG A 189 -15.35 14.49 23.17
CA ARG A 189 -16.01 14.69 24.48
C ARG A 189 -15.54 15.97 25.16
N SER A 190 -14.23 16.20 25.22
CA SER A 190 -13.60 17.43 25.76
C SER A 190 -14.09 18.69 25.05
N LYS A 191 -14.26 18.65 23.72
CA LYS A 191 -14.83 19.77 22.96
C LYS A 191 -16.30 20.02 23.33
N ARG A 192 -17.14 18.98 23.34
CA ARG A 192 -18.55 19.08 23.75
C ARG A 192 -18.70 19.65 25.16
N GLN A 193 -17.87 19.21 26.10
CA GLN A 193 -17.94 19.69 27.48
C GLN A 193 -17.51 21.17 27.60
N ARG A 194 -16.48 21.60 26.85
CA ARG A 194 -16.13 23.04 26.74
C ARG A 194 -17.25 23.87 26.11
N ASP A 195 -17.95 23.34 25.11
CA ASP A 195 -19.12 24.00 24.50
C ASP A 195 -20.30 24.09 25.48
N GLU A 196 -20.55 23.04 26.28
CA GLU A 196 -21.56 23.03 27.36
C GLU A 196 -21.22 24.00 28.49
N ASP A 197 -19.97 24.03 28.96
CA ASP A 197 -19.50 24.99 29.97
C ASP A 197 -19.62 26.45 29.47
N SER A 198 -19.31 26.70 28.20
CA SER A 198 -19.51 27.99 27.54
C SER A 198 -20.98 28.40 27.51
N LEU A 199 -21.88 27.46 27.20
CA LEU A 199 -23.34 27.66 27.25
C LEU A 199 -23.84 27.87 28.70
N ALA A 200 -23.30 27.17 29.68
CA ALA A 200 -23.62 27.34 31.09
C ALA A 200 -23.21 28.73 31.58
N ARG A 201 -21.97 29.17 31.29
CA ARG A 201 -21.48 30.54 31.57
C ARG A 201 -22.31 31.62 30.90
N ARG A 202 -22.75 31.41 29.65
CA ARG A 202 -23.70 32.32 28.98
C ARG A 202 -25.08 32.36 29.66
N ARG A 203 -25.58 31.22 30.15
CA ARG A 203 -26.85 31.15 30.91
C ARG A 203 -26.76 31.87 32.26
N THR A 204 -25.69 31.68 33.02
CA THR A 204 -25.48 32.39 34.30
C THR A 204 -25.28 33.88 34.10
N GLN A 205 -24.48 34.30 33.11
CA GLN A 205 -24.33 35.73 32.76
C GLN A 205 -25.65 36.37 32.31
N LYS A 206 -26.49 35.65 31.56
CA LYS A 206 -27.84 36.12 31.19
C LYS A 206 -28.75 36.25 32.41
N LYS A 207 -28.72 35.29 33.36
CA LYS A 207 -29.47 35.38 34.63
C LYS A 207 -29.02 36.59 35.46
N ALA A 208 -27.72 36.80 35.61
CA ALA A 208 -27.16 37.95 36.35
C ALA A 208 -27.63 39.29 35.75
N ARG A 209 -27.58 39.45 34.42
CA ARG A 209 -28.08 40.66 33.72
C ARG A 209 -29.60 40.86 33.86
N MET A 210 -30.38 39.79 34.03
CA MET A 210 -31.82 39.90 34.31
C MET A 210 -32.06 40.34 35.76
N ALA A 211 -31.38 39.72 36.73
CA ALA A 211 -31.45 40.10 38.14
C ALA A 211 -31.02 41.57 38.35
N GLU A 212 -29.95 42.02 37.70
CA GLU A 212 -29.50 43.42 37.76
C GLU A 212 -30.55 44.40 37.18
N ARG A 213 -31.27 44.01 36.12
CA ARG A 213 -32.37 44.80 35.56
C ARG A 213 -33.58 44.85 36.48
N GLU A 214 -33.84 43.77 37.20
CA GLU A 214 -34.93 43.65 38.17
C GLU A 214 -34.63 44.45 39.44
N GLU A 215 -33.41 44.37 39.96
CA GLU A 215 -32.93 45.24 41.05
C GLU A 215 -33.01 46.73 40.67
N ARG A 216 -32.59 47.09 39.45
CA ARG A 216 -32.73 48.46 38.92
C ARG A 216 -34.21 48.91 38.82
N ARG A 217 -35.16 48.01 38.56
CA ARG A 217 -36.61 48.34 38.61
C ARG A 217 -37.09 48.60 40.03
N VAL A 218 -36.81 47.69 40.96
CA VAL A 218 -37.19 47.83 42.38
C VAL A 218 -36.57 49.10 43.01
N LYS A 219 -35.37 49.48 42.58
CA LYS A 219 -34.67 50.70 43.02
C LYS A 219 -35.26 52.00 42.43
N VAL A 220 -36.04 51.93 41.35
CA VAL A 220 -36.83 53.05 40.83
C VAL A 220 -38.16 53.14 41.58
N GLU A 221 -38.87 52.03 41.78
CA GLU A 221 -40.14 52.01 42.56
C GLU A 221 -39.95 52.49 44.00
N ARG A 222 -38.85 52.15 44.66
CA ARG A 222 -38.53 52.63 46.02
C ARG A 222 -38.12 54.11 46.12
N ARG A 223 -38.20 54.90 45.04
CA ARG A 223 -37.80 56.32 45.04
C ARG A 223 -38.98 57.30 45.05
N ASP A 224 -40.21 56.84 44.89
CA ASP A 224 -41.41 57.69 44.83
C ASP A 224 -42.22 57.75 46.15
N GLU A 225 -41.88 56.96 47.17
CA GLU A 225 -42.58 56.94 48.48
C GLU A 225 -41.77 57.58 49.62
N ALA A 226 -41.50 58.90 49.52
CA ALA A 226 -40.94 59.67 50.65
C ALA A 226 -41.30 61.17 50.58
N ARG A 227 -42.58 61.53 50.74
CA ARG A 227 -43.03 62.93 50.85
C ARG A 227 -43.52 63.25 52.27
N PRO A 228 -42.73 63.93 53.11
CA PRO A 228 -43.16 64.32 54.44
C PRO A 228 -44.11 65.52 54.38
N GLN A 229 -45.28 65.44 55.04
CA GLN A 229 -46.11 66.61 55.30
C GLN A 229 -45.67 67.32 56.58
N ARG A 230 -45.60 68.65 56.52
CA ARG A 230 -45.48 69.57 57.66
C ARG A 230 -46.41 70.76 57.44
N SER A 231 -47.25 71.09 58.41
CA SER A 231 -47.77 72.44 58.64
C SER A 231 -48.40 72.56 60.05
N PRO A 232 -48.49 73.78 60.64
CA PRO A 232 -48.74 73.97 62.06
C PRO A 232 -50.09 74.64 62.43
N THR A 233 -50.27 74.83 63.74
CA THR A 233 -51.26 75.64 64.50
C THR A 233 -51.35 77.13 64.10
N PRO A 234 -52.20 77.99 64.74
CA PRO A 234 -53.55 77.83 65.31
C PRO A 234 -54.53 78.98 64.88
N THR A 235 -55.78 79.04 65.37
CA THR A 235 -56.59 80.29 65.37
C THR A 235 -57.66 80.31 66.48
N PRO A 236 -57.86 81.41 67.24
CA PRO A 236 -58.85 81.52 68.32
C PRO A 236 -60.02 82.49 68.02
N ALA A 237 -60.88 82.67 69.04
CA ALA A 237 -61.82 83.79 69.30
C ALA A 237 -63.31 83.63 68.94
N SER A 238 -64.16 83.68 69.97
CA SER A 238 -65.50 84.31 69.97
C SER A 238 -65.99 84.46 71.42
N PRO A 239 -66.25 85.70 71.91
CA PRO A 239 -66.87 85.95 73.21
C PRO A 239 -68.36 86.29 73.08
N GLN A 240 -69.16 86.04 74.14
CA GLN A 240 -70.46 86.68 74.33
C GLN A 240 -70.67 87.10 75.80
N PRO A 241 -71.54 88.10 76.06
CA PRO A 241 -71.49 88.89 77.30
C PRO A 241 -72.53 88.48 78.36
N GLY A 242 -72.38 89.04 79.57
CA GLY A 242 -73.30 88.86 80.70
C GLY A 242 -74.66 89.57 80.54
N PRO A 243 -75.52 89.49 81.56
CA PRO A 243 -75.71 90.65 82.46
C PRO A 243 -75.86 90.17 83.94
N SER A 244 -76.22 90.95 84.97
CA SER A 244 -76.66 92.34 85.09
C SER A 244 -76.29 92.86 86.51
N GLN A 245 -75.94 94.13 86.67
CA GLN A 245 -75.77 94.76 88.00
C GLN A 245 -77.02 95.56 88.40
N ALA A 246 -77.49 95.41 89.64
CA ALA A 246 -78.27 96.42 90.35
C ALA A 246 -78.24 96.18 91.88
N GLN A 247 -78.18 97.26 92.67
CA GLN A 247 -78.37 97.32 94.14
C GLN A 247 -77.38 96.46 94.98
N GLN A 248 -76.40 97.01 95.70
CA GLN A 248 -76.57 97.85 96.90
C GLN A 248 -75.26 98.60 97.27
N GLN A 249 -75.20 99.90 96.99
CA GLN A 249 -74.09 100.76 97.46
C GLN A 249 -74.40 101.30 98.87
N ALA A 250 -74.03 100.55 99.90
CA ALA A 250 -74.04 101.05 101.30
C ALA A 250 -73.00 100.36 102.23
N GLU A 251 -72.46 99.20 101.88
CA GLU A 251 -71.47 98.46 102.71
C GLU A 251 -70.02 98.55 102.16
N ALA A 252 -69.83 99.27 101.05
CA ALA A 252 -68.60 99.29 100.25
C ALA A 252 -67.34 99.80 100.99
N ALA A 253 -67.47 100.49 102.13
CA ALA A 253 -66.34 101.01 102.89
C ALA A 253 -65.68 99.99 103.84
N ARG A 254 -66.35 98.90 104.21
CA ARG A 254 -65.75 97.79 104.99
C ARG A 254 -65.32 96.63 104.08
N GLN A 255 -66.15 96.30 103.09
CA GLN A 255 -65.81 95.29 102.09
C GLN A 255 -64.57 95.66 101.25
N ALA A 256 -64.26 96.95 101.02
CA ALA A 256 -63.05 97.33 100.27
C ALA A 256 -61.73 96.96 100.97
N ALA A 257 -61.67 96.96 102.31
CA ALA A 257 -60.48 96.56 103.05
C ALA A 257 -60.33 95.03 103.08
N GLU A 258 -61.45 94.31 103.22
CA GLU A 258 -61.49 92.85 103.20
C GLU A 258 -61.24 92.29 101.79
N LEU A 259 -61.75 92.96 100.74
CA LEU A 259 -61.40 92.69 99.34
C LEU A 259 -59.91 92.91 99.07
N GLN A 260 -59.28 93.98 99.56
CA GLN A 260 -57.83 94.16 99.38
C GLN A 260 -56.99 93.12 100.14
N ALA A 261 -57.47 92.61 101.28
CA ALA A 261 -56.83 91.49 101.97
C ALA A 261 -57.02 90.16 101.22
N ALA A 262 -58.23 89.89 100.73
CA ALA A 262 -58.57 88.73 99.92
C ALA A 262 -57.86 88.74 98.54
N GLU A 263 -57.71 89.91 97.91
CA GLU A 263 -56.96 90.10 96.66
C GLU A 263 -55.47 89.85 96.87
N ARG A 264 -54.88 90.27 98.00
CA ARG A 264 -53.48 89.94 98.33
C ARG A 264 -53.30 88.43 98.55
N HIS A 265 -54.19 87.80 99.31
CA HIS A 265 -54.16 86.35 99.53
C HIS A 265 -54.43 85.56 98.23
N ALA A 266 -55.32 86.04 97.36
CA ALA A 266 -55.59 85.45 96.06
C ALA A 266 -54.41 85.67 95.08
N ALA A 267 -53.74 86.81 95.13
CA ALA A 267 -52.52 87.06 94.35
C ALA A 267 -51.35 86.20 94.84
N GLU A 268 -51.24 85.96 96.15
CA GLU A 268 -50.24 85.07 96.74
C GLU A 268 -50.51 83.60 96.37
N LEU A 269 -51.78 83.16 96.40
CA LEU A 269 -52.20 81.86 95.88
C LEU A 269 -51.92 81.72 94.37
N GLN A 270 -52.21 82.75 93.56
CA GLN A 270 -51.89 82.73 92.12
C GLN A 270 -50.38 82.76 91.85
N ALA A 271 -49.58 83.42 92.69
CA ALA A 271 -48.13 83.40 92.60
C ALA A 271 -47.57 82.02 92.96
N ALA A 272 -48.09 81.38 94.01
CA ALA A 272 -47.76 80.01 94.38
C ALA A 272 -48.20 79.00 93.30
N GLU A 273 -49.38 79.19 92.70
CA GLU A 273 -49.86 78.35 91.59
C GLU A 273 -48.97 78.50 90.35
N ARG A 274 -48.56 79.72 89.99
CA ARG A 274 -47.62 79.95 88.89
C ARG A 274 -46.25 79.33 89.17
N ALA A 275 -45.72 79.47 90.39
CA ALA A 275 -44.47 78.84 90.79
C ALA A 275 -44.55 77.30 90.69
N ALA A 276 -45.66 76.70 91.16
CA ALA A 276 -45.90 75.26 91.03
C ALA A 276 -46.06 74.82 89.56
N GLN A 277 -46.71 75.63 88.71
CA GLN A 277 -46.82 75.36 87.27
C GLN A 277 -45.46 75.49 86.55
N GLU A 278 -44.60 76.42 86.94
CA GLU A 278 -43.23 76.54 86.41
C GLU A 278 -42.34 75.40 86.88
N GLU A 279 -42.42 74.99 88.15
CA GLU A 279 -41.70 73.82 88.64
C GLU A 279 -42.18 72.54 87.93
N ALA A 280 -43.48 72.34 87.76
CA ALA A 280 -44.04 71.21 87.01
C ALA A 280 -43.57 71.21 85.55
N ARG A 281 -43.43 72.37 84.90
CA ARG A 281 -42.86 72.49 83.55
C ARG A 281 -41.37 72.12 83.52
N LEU A 282 -40.58 72.55 84.51
CA LEU A 282 -39.16 72.18 84.62
C LEU A 282 -38.99 70.68 84.90
N GLN A 283 -39.84 70.09 85.74
CA GLN A 283 -39.87 68.64 85.98
C GLN A 283 -40.27 67.87 84.71
N ALA A 284 -41.27 68.34 83.96
CA ALA A 284 -41.68 67.74 82.68
C ALA A 284 -40.56 67.83 81.62
N HIS A 285 -39.85 68.96 81.54
CA HIS A 285 -38.69 69.12 80.65
C HIS A 285 -37.58 68.13 81.00
N ARG A 286 -37.19 68.03 82.28
CA ARG A 286 -36.20 67.06 82.76
C ARG A 286 -36.61 65.61 82.49
N ALA A 287 -37.89 65.28 82.64
CA ALA A 287 -38.42 63.96 82.31
C ALA A 287 -38.35 63.67 80.79
N GLN A 288 -38.58 64.68 79.95
CA GLN A 288 -38.44 64.57 78.50
C GLN A 288 -36.97 64.42 78.07
N GLU A 289 -36.04 65.18 78.67
CA GLU A 289 -34.59 65.04 78.45
C GLU A 289 -34.09 63.64 78.88
N ALA A 290 -34.51 63.17 80.06
CA ALA A 290 -34.18 61.83 80.54
C ALA A 290 -34.72 60.73 79.61
N LYS A 291 -35.92 60.92 79.05
CA LYS A 291 -36.50 60.02 78.05
C LYS A 291 -35.69 60.03 76.74
N GLN A 292 -35.30 61.21 76.24
CA GLN A 292 -34.45 61.32 75.04
C GLN A 292 -33.09 60.65 75.23
N GLN A 293 -32.44 60.84 76.39
CA GLN A 293 -31.18 60.16 76.71
C GLN A 293 -31.33 58.64 76.84
N ALA A 294 -32.48 58.14 77.29
CA ALA A 294 -32.78 56.71 77.32
C ALA A 294 -33.00 56.15 75.91
N GLU A 295 -33.75 56.87 75.05
CA GLU A 295 -33.95 56.51 73.64
C GLU A 295 -32.63 56.52 72.85
N GLU A 296 -31.76 57.50 73.09
CA GLU A 296 -30.42 57.60 72.47
C GLU A 296 -29.52 56.43 72.90
N LYS A 297 -29.51 56.05 74.19
CA LYS A 297 -28.77 54.88 74.68
C LYS A 297 -29.25 53.58 74.03
N VAL A 298 -30.57 53.38 73.94
CA VAL A 298 -31.15 52.20 73.26
C VAL A 298 -30.80 52.18 71.77
N ALA A 299 -30.78 53.35 71.10
CA ALA A 299 -30.35 53.46 69.71
C ALA A 299 -28.84 53.14 69.53
N LEU A 300 -27.99 53.60 70.46
CA LEU A 300 -26.56 53.30 70.48
C LEU A 300 -26.30 51.80 70.69
N ASP A 301 -26.94 51.17 71.67
CA ASP A 301 -26.82 49.74 71.96
C ASP A 301 -27.30 48.87 70.79
N LEU A 302 -28.39 49.28 70.12
CA LEU A 302 -28.87 48.64 68.90
C LEU A 302 -27.86 48.78 67.75
N ALA A 303 -27.26 49.96 67.57
CA ALA A 303 -26.23 50.20 66.54
C ALA A 303 -24.96 49.38 66.81
N LEU A 304 -24.51 49.29 68.07
CA LEU A 304 -23.38 48.45 68.48
C LEU A 304 -23.67 46.96 68.26
N SER A 305 -24.88 46.49 68.61
CA SER A 305 -25.33 45.12 68.34
C SER A 305 -25.35 44.79 66.84
N MET A 306 -25.85 45.72 66.00
CA MET A 306 -25.82 45.58 64.54
C MET A 306 -24.40 45.57 64.00
N ALA A 307 -23.50 46.42 64.50
CA ALA A 307 -22.09 46.46 64.11
C ALA A 307 -21.35 45.16 64.49
N GLN A 308 -21.57 44.63 65.70
CA GLN A 308 -21.02 43.32 66.11
C GLN A 308 -21.54 42.18 65.23
N LYS A 309 -22.84 42.19 64.89
CA LYS A 309 -23.43 41.19 63.98
C LYS A 309 -22.89 41.29 62.55
N ALA A 310 -22.65 42.50 62.05
CA ALA A 310 -22.00 42.72 60.76
C ALA A 310 -20.54 42.23 60.77
N ARG A 311 -19.79 42.51 61.84
CA ARG A 311 -18.42 42.03 62.03
C ARG A 311 -18.34 40.50 62.04
N ARG A 312 -19.21 39.81 62.78
CA ARG A 312 -19.26 38.33 62.79
C ARG A 312 -19.54 37.75 61.41
N ARG A 313 -20.46 38.34 60.64
CA ARG A 313 -20.72 37.93 59.24
C ARG A 313 -19.50 38.10 58.36
N LEU A 314 -18.79 39.21 58.48
CA LEU A 314 -17.56 39.45 57.72
C LEU A 314 -16.45 38.46 58.12
N GLU A 315 -16.30 38.15 59.41
CA GLU A 315 -15.37 37.11 59.91
C GLU A 315 -15.75 35.68 59.47
N GLU A 316 -17.04 35.38 59.28
CA GLU A 316 -17.52 34.12 58.69
C GLU A 316 -17.28 34.07 57.18
N GLU A 317 -17.48 35.18 56.47
CA GLU A 317 -17.24 35.29 55.02
C GLU A 317 -15.74 35.21 54.68
N THR A 318 -14.85 35.86 55.45
CA THR A 318 -13.40 35.73 55.26
C THR A 318 -12.92 34.30 55.49
N LYS A 319 -13.41 33.61 56.54
CA LYS A 319 -13.09 32.19 56.78
C LYS A 319 -13.53 31.30 55.64
N ARG A 320 -14.75 31.48 55.09
CA ARG A 320 -15.22 30.74 53.91
C ARG A 320 -14.36 31.00 52.68
N CYS A 321 -13.88 32.24 52.49
CA CYS A 321 -12.95 32.56 51.41
C CYS A 321 -11.57 31.90 51.62
N GLU A 322 -11.03 31.90 52.84
CA GLU A 322 -9.78 31.21 53.17
C GLU A 322 -9.88 29.69 52.97
N GLU A 323 -10.97 29.07 53.40
CA GLU A 323 -11.25 27.64 53.17
C GLU A 323 -11.38 27.31 51.68
N ALA A 324 -12.07 28.16 50.90
CA ALA A 324 -12.19 27.99 49.45
C ALA A 324 -10.84 28.15 48.73
N CYS A 325 -9.99 29.10 49.18
CA CYS A 325 -8.62 29.24 48.66
C CYS A 325 -7.77 27.99 48.95
N ARG A 326 -7.80 27.45 50.18
CA ARG A 326 -7.09 26.22 50.53
C ARG A 326 -7.55 25.01 49.70
N GLN A 327 -8.86 24.83 49.53
CA GLN A 327 -9.40 23.76 48.67
C GLN A 327 -8.93 23.89 47.22
N MET A 328 -8.84 25.12 46.69
CA MET A 328 -8.32 25.37 45.34
C MET A 328 -6.81 25.11 45.26
N GLU A 329 -6.03 25.46 46.28
CA GLU A 329 -4.59 25.17 46.37
C GLU A 329 -4.33 23.65 46.43
N GLU A 330 -5.10 22.91 47.22
CA GLU A 330 -5.07 21.44 47.29
C GLU A 330 -5.45 20.79 45.94
N GLU A 331 -6.49 21.30 45.27
CA GLU A 331 -6.89 20.82 43.93
C GLU A 331 -5.79 21.08 42.88
N ILE A 332 -5.13 22.24 42.94
CA ILE A 332 -3.99 22.57 42.07
C ILE A 332 -2.80 21.65 42.38
N ALA A 333 -2.48 21.42 43.65
CA ALA A 333 -1.41 20.51 44.06
C ALA A 333 -1.66 19.07 43.58
N LEU A 334 -2.89 18.57 43.71
CA LEU A 334 -3.29 17.26 43.19
C LEU A 334 -3.18 17.18 41.66
N LYS A 335 -3.62 18.21 40.93
CA LYS A 335 -3.49 18.28 39.46
C LYS A 335 -2.03 18.32 39.01
N ASN A 336 -1.18 19.07 39.70
CA ASN A 336 0.26 19.13 39.41
C ASN A 336 0.94 17.78 39.70
N ALA A 337 0.63 17.14 40.84
CA ALA A 337 1.15 15.82 41.17
C ALA A 337 0.69 14.73 40.20
N GLN A 338 -0.52 14.84 39.64
CA GLN A 338 -0.97 13.95 38.56
C GLN A 338 -0.23 14.24 37.25
N ALA A 339 -0.09 15.50 36.85
CA ALA A 339 0.64 15.90 35.65
C ALA A 339 2.12 15.44 35.68
N GLU A 340 2.78 15.47 36.84
CA GLU A 340 4.12 14.90 37.01
C GLU A 340 4.17 13.37 36.84
N LYS A 341 3.13 12.64 37.29
CA LYS A 341 3.04 11.18 37.07
C LYS A 341 2.83 10.87 35.59
N ASP A 342 1.92 11.59 34.95
CA ASP A 342 1.62 11.43 33.53
C ASP A 342 2.86 11.77 32.67
N LEU A 343 3.63 12.79 33.05
CA LEU A 343 4.90 13.13 32.40
C LEU A 343 5.96 12.03 32.57
N LYS A 344 6.15 11.49 33.78
CA LYS A 344 7.08 10.38 34.03
C LYS A 344 6.70 9.12 33.25
N GLN A 345 5.40 8.81 33.14
CA GLN A 345 4.90 7.71 32.32
C GLN A 345 5.13 7.95 30.82
N ALA A 346 5.00 9.19 30.34
CA ALA A 346 5.31 9.55 28.96
C ALA A 346 6.81 9.39 28.66
N ASP A 347 7.70 9.86 29.54
CA ASP A 347 9.16 9.69 29.42
C ASP A 347 9.58 8.20 29.42
N GLU A 348 8.96 7.38 30.27
CA GLU A 348 9.19 5.93 30.30
C GLU A 348 8.70 5.25 29.02
N ALA A 349 7.52 5.62 28.52
CA ALA A 349 7.00 5.12 27.25
C ALA A 349 7.87 5.53 26.06
N GLU A 350 8.39 6.77 26.04
CA GLU A 350 9.31 7.22 25.00
C GLU A 350 10.65 6.45 25.05
N ARG A 351 11.21 6.22 26.24
CA ARG A 351 12.42 5.40 26.40
C ARG A 351 12.22 3.96 25.93
N LEU A 352 11.05 3.37 26.18
CA LEU A 352 10.71 2.03 25.66
C LEU A 352 10.55 2.04 24.13
N ALA A 353 9.89 3.05 23.56
CA ALA A 353 9.74 3.19 22.11
C ALA A 353 11.10 3.39 21.40
N ARG A 354 12.02 4.17 21.99
CA ARG A 354 13.40 4.32 21.49
C ARG A 354 14.15 2.99 21.51
N ARG A 355 14.10 2.22 22.61
CA ARG A 355 14.72 0.89 22.68
C ARG A 355 14.18 -0.08 21.62
N GLN A 356 12.87 -0.08 21.39
CA GLN A 356 12.24 -0.89 20.33
C GLN A 356 12.70 -0.45 18.93
N LEU A 357 12.85 0.86 18.70
CA LEU A 357 13.41 1.38 17.46
C LEU A 357 14.85 0.92 17.26
N ASP A 358 15.71 1.08 18.27
CA ASP A 358 17.12 0.65 18.23
C ASP A 358 17.25 -0.86 17.97
N GLU A 359 16.41 -1.68 18.61
CA GLU A 359 16.34 -3.13 18.38
C GLU A 359 15.90 -3.47 16.95
N THR A 360 14.88 -2.80 16.41
CA THR A 360 14.47 -3.02 15.01
C THR A 360 15.53 -2.56 13.99
N LEU A 361 16.25 -1.47 14.26
CA LEU A 361 17.38 -1.03 13.44
C LEU A 361 18.52 -2.05 13.45
N ARG A 362 18.83 -2.64 14.62
CA ARG A 362 19.83 -3.70 14.74
C ARG A 362 19.44 -4.95 13.95
N VAL A 363 18.18 -5.40 14.05
CA VAL A 363 17.70 -6.56 13.26
C VAL A 363 17.78 -6.29 11.76
N LEU A 364 17.43 -5.08 11.30
CA LEU A 364 17.56 -4.70 9.89
C LEU A 364 19.03 -4.63 9.41
N GLN A 365 19.97 -4.25 10.29
CA GLN A 365 21.40 -4.30 9.99
C GLN A 365 21.93 -5.74 9.89
N GLU A 366 21.50 -6.63 10.78
CA GLU A 366 21.83 -8.07 10.72
C GLU A 366 21.26 -8.71 9.44
N GLU A 367 20.02 -8.38 9.05
CA GLU A 367 19.39 -8.84 7.81
C GLU A 367 20.12 -8.31 6.56
N ALA A 368 20.53 -7.04 6.54
CA ALA A 368 21.31 -6.46 5.45
C ALA A 368 22.67 -7.14 5.27
N GLN A 369 23.37 -7.48 6.37
CA GLN A 369 24.64 -8.21 6.33
C GLN A 369 24.48 -9.64 5.79
N LEU A 370 23.40 -10.33 6.16
CA LEU A 370 23.08 -11.66 5.61
C LEU A 370 22.81 -11.59 4.10
N LEU A 371 22.02 -10.61 3.63
CA LEU A 371 21.78 -10.40 2.21
C LEU A 371 23.04 -10.02 1.43
N GLU A 372 23.98 -9.29 2.04
CA GLU A 372 25.28 -8.99 1.43
C GLU A 372 26.16 -10.25 1.32
N ALA A 373 26.17 -11.10 2.35
CA ALA A 373 26.86 -12.39 2.32
C ALA A 373 26.29 -13.35 1.27
N GLU A 374 24.95 -13.45 1.15
CA GLU A 374 24.29 -14.24 0.10
C GLU A 374 24.63 -13.72 -1.31
N ARG A 375 24.62 -12.40 -1.52
CA ARG A 375 25.05 -11.78 -2.79
C ARG A 375 26.51 -12.08 -3.11
N ALA A 376 27.41 -12.03 -2.13
CA ALA A 376 28.81 -12.41 -2.31
C ALA A 376 28.96 -13.89 -2.70
N GLN A 377 28.18 -14.79 -2.08
CA GLN A 377 28.16 -16.22 -2.43
C GLN A 377 27.63 -16.47 -3.85
N ILE A 378 26.54 -15.80 -4.25
CA ILE A 378 26.00 -15.89 -5.62
C ILE A 378 27.05 -15.39 -6.63
N ASN A 379 27.68 -14.25 -6.37
CA ASN A 379 28.73 -13.71 -7.25
C ASN A 379 29.93 -14.67 -7.36
N ALA A 380 30.34 -15.33 -6.27
CA ALA A 380 31.39 -16.34 -6.29
C ALA A 380 31.01 -17.56 -7.15
N LEU A 381 29.76 -18.04 -7.06
CA LEU A 381 29.26 -19.13 -7.90
C LEU A 381 29.17 -18.73 -9.38
N CYS A 382 28.74 -17.51 -9.68
CA CYS A 382 28.76 -16.97 -11.04
C CYS A 382 30.18 -16.90 -11.62
N ALA A 383 31.17 -16.43 -10.83
CA ALA A 383 32.56 -16.37 -11.24
C ALA A 383 33.16 -17.78 -11.47
N GLN A 384 32.84 -18.76 -10.62
CA GLN A 384 33.23 -20.17 -10.83
C GLN A 384 32.64 -20.75 -12.11
N HIS A 385 31.36 -20.49 -12.39
CA HIS A 385 30.69 -20.94 -13.60
C HIS A 385 31.27 -20.27 -14.87
N GLU A 386 31.60 -18.98 -14.81
CA GLU A 386 32.29 -18.28 -15.90
C GLU A 386 33.70 -18.85 -16.15
N ALA A 387 34.45 -19.16 -15.09
CA ALA A 387 35.76 -19.81 -15.19
C ALA A 387 35.66 -21.22 -15.80
N TYR A 388 34.64 -22.00 -15.42
CA TYR A 388 34.33 -23.31 -16.02
C TYR A 388 34.05 -23.19 -17.52
N LEU A 389 33.15 -22.29 -17.94
CA LEU A 389 32.83 -22.07 -19.36
C LEU A 389 34.06 -21.61 -20.16
N LYS A 390 34.91 -20.76 -19.59
CA LYS A 390 36.19 -20.37 -20.21
C LYS A 390 37.15 -21.54 -20.37
N ALA A 391 37.21 -22.46 -19.40
CA ALA A 391 38.03 -23.67 -19.48
C ALA A 391 37.48 -24.65 -20.54
N GLU A 392 36.16 -24.87 -20.57
CA GLU A 392 35.50 -25.72 -21.56
C GLU A 392 35.70 -25.17 -22.99
N HIS A 393 35.57 -23.85 -23.18
CA HIS A 393 35.84 -23.22 -24.48
C HIS A 393 37.29 -23.38 -24.93
N ARG A 394 38.27 -23.25 -24.03
CA ARG A 394 39.69 -23.52 -24.35
C ARG A 394 39.91 -25.00 -24.72
N ALA A 395 39.27 -25.93 -24.01
CA ALA A 395 39.34 -27.36 -24.33
C ALA A 395 38.61 -27.73 -25.63
N PHE A 396 37.61 -26.95 -26.05
CA PHE A 396 37.01 -27.05 -27.38
C PHE A 396 37.99 -26.59 -28.47
N LEU A 397 38.60 -25.41 -28.31
CA LEU A 397 39.58 -24.88 -29.26
C LEU A 397 40.79 -25.83 -29.42
N HIS A 398 41.31 -26.39 -28.32
CA HIS A 398 42.39 -27.36 -28.37
C HIS A 398 42.02 -28.60 -29.22
N ARG A 399 40.81 -29.15 -29.02
CA ARG A 399 40.30 -30.29 -29.81
C ARG A 399 40.09 -29.93 -31.28
N GLN A 400 39.75 -28.68 -31.58
CA GLN A 400 39.63 -28.17 -32.95
C GLN A 400 41.01 -28.08 -33.63
N ASP A 401 42.03 -27.59 -32.92
CA ASP A 401 43.41 -27.54 -33.40
C ASP A 401 44.02 -28.95 -33.57
N GLU A 402 43.71 -29.89 -32.67
CA GLU A 402 44.09 -31.31 -32.80
C GLU A 402 43.45 -31.94 -34.04
N HIS A 403 42.13 -31.77 -34.25
CA HIS A 403 41.44 -32.24 -35.45
C HIS A 403 42.04 -31.65 -36.73
N ARG A 404 42.38 -30.36 -36.71
CA ARG A 404 43.02 -29.69 -37.83
C ARG A 404 44.39 -30.31 -38.15
N ARG A 405 45.24 -30.54 -37.15
CA ARG A 405 46.54 -31.20 -37.33
C ARG A 405 46.41 -32.63 -37.90
N ILE A 406 45.40 -33.38 -37.47
CA ILE A 406 45.12 -34.73 -37.99
C ILE A 406 44.74 -34.66 -39.48
N LEU A 407 43.95 -33.66 -39.89
CA LEU A 407 43.61 -33.45 -41.30
C LEU A 407 44.84 -33.04 -42.12
N GLU A 408 45.65 -32.08 -41.64
CA GLU A 408 46.88 -31.65 -42.29
C GLU A 408 47.89 -32.84 -42.45
N GLN A 409 47.99 -33.73 -41.45
CA GLN A 409 48.78 -34.97 -41.56
C GLN A 409 48.21 -35.97 -42.57
N ALA A 410 46.88 -36.10 -42.65
CA ALA A 410 46.23 -36.98 -43.63
C ALA A 410 46.41 -36.46 -45.07
N GLU A 411 46.34 -35.14 -45.27
CA GLU A 411 46.62 -34.50 -46.57
C GLU A 411 48.06 -34.76 -47.03
N LEU A 412 49.06 -34.55 -46.16
CA LEU A 412 50.47 -34.86 -46.45
C LEU A 412 50.66 -36.35 -46.81
N SER A 413 50.02 -37.28 -46.09
CA SER A 413 50.07 -38.72 -46.38
C SER A 413 49.45 -39.07 -47.75
N ILE A 414 48.36 -38.38 -48.13
CA ILE A 414 47.75 -38.52 -49.46
C ILE A 414 48.69 -37.97 -50.55
N GLU A 415 49.36 -36.84 -50.31
CA GLU A 415 50.35 -36.26 -51.23
C GLU A 415 51.57 -37.18 -51.41
N GLU A 416 52.15 -37.71 -50.34
CA GLU A 416 53.21 -38.71 -50.42
C GLU A 416 52.79 -39.94 -51.22
N ARG A 417 51.57 -40.44 -51.00
CA ARG A 417 51.04 -41.59 -51.74
C ARG A 417 50.85 -41.28 -53.23
N ARG A 418 50.37 -40.08 -53.57
CA ARG A 418 50.28 -39.60 -54.97
C ARG A 418 51.66 -39.46 -55.61
N ALA A 419 52.64 -38.93 -54.90
CA ALA A 419 54.02 -38.82 -55.38
C ALA A 419 54.64 -40.20 -55.67
N ARG A 420 54.41 -41.19 -54.79
CA ARG A 420 54.83 -42.58 -55.01
C ARG A 420 54.14 -43.21 -56.22
N LEU A 421 52.83 -43.00 -56.41
CA LEU A 421 52.12 -43.49 -57.60
C LEU A 421 52.68 -42.87 -58.89
N ALA A 422 52.89 -41.56 -58.93
CA ALA A 422 53.52 -40.88 -60.07
C ALA A 422 54.96 -41.35 -60.33
N GLN A 423 55.70 -41.79 -59.31
CA GLN A 423 57.02 -42.40 -59.47
C GLN A 423 56.93 -43.81 -60.07
N ILE A 424 55.92 -44.61 -59.68
CA ILE A 424 55.65 -45.93 -60.27
C ILE A 424 55.24 -45.78 -61.74
N GLU A 425 54.35 -44.85 -62.07
CA GLU A 425 53.92 -44.56 -63.46
C GLU A 425 55.12 -44.17 -64.35
N ARG A 426 56.03 -43.31 -63.85
CA ARG A 426 57.28 -42.98 -64.58
C ARG A 426 58.19 -44.19 -64.78
N ALA A 427 58.32 -45.04 -63.76
CA ALA A 427 59.14 -46.26 -63.86
C ALA A 427 58.53 -47.28 -64.84
N GLN A 428 57.20 -47.39 -64.89
CA GLN A 428 56.49 -48.19 -65.88
C GLN A 428 56.71 -47.66 -67.30
N HIS A 429 56.54 -46.35 -67.52
CA HIS A 429 56.77 -45.72 -68.82
C HIS A 429 58.23 -45.92 -69.30
N GLN A 430 59.22 -45.78 -68.41
CA GLN A 430 60.62 -46.07 -68.72
C GLN A 430 60.87 -47.55 -69.04
N ALA A 431 60.19 -48.47 -68.35
CA ALA A 431 60.27 -49.89 -68.65
C ALA A 431 59.66 -50.21 -70.02
N GLU A 432 58.50 -49.63 -70.35
CA GLU A 432 57.83 -49.75 -71.66
C GLU A 432 58.69 -49.16 -72.79
N GLU A 433 59.25 -47.96 -72.62
CA GLU A 433 60.22 -47.37 -73.55
C GLU A 433 61.44 -48.27 -73.76
N SER A 434 62.00 -48.84 -72.68
CA SER A 434 63.13 -49.77 -72.77
C SER A 434 62.77 -51.07 -73.49
N MET A 435 61.53 -51.56 -73.30
CA MET A 435 61.01 -52.74 -73.99
C MET A 435 60.81 -52.46 -75.47
N HIS A 436 60.21 -51.32 -75.83
CA HIS A 436 60.06 -50.88 -77.21
C HIS A 436 61.42 -50.67 -77.90
N ALA A 437 62.39 -50.07 -77.21
CA ALA A 437 63.76 -49.93 -77.72
C ALA A 437 64.42 -51.30 -77.98
N ARG A 438 64.26 -52.27 -77.06
CA ARG A 438 64.71 -53.66 -77.28
C ARG A 438 64.00 -54.32 -78.46
N ILE A 439 62.68 -54.17 -78.59
CA ILE A 439 61.90 -54.72 -79.71
C ILE A 439 62.38 -54.12 -81.05
N GLN A 440 62.66 -52.81 -81.11
CA GLN A 440 63.24 -52.17 -82.29
C GLN A 440 64.66 -52.65 -82.59
N GLN A 441 65.49 -52.88 -81.56
CA GLN A 441 66.81 -53.50 -81.74
C GLN A 441 66.68 -54.91 -82.32
N PHE A 442 65.77 -55.76 -81.79
CA PHE A 442 65.49 -57.09 -82.33
C PHE A 442 65.03 -57.05 -83.79
N ALA A 443 64.17 -56.10 -84.16
CA ALA A 443 63.68 -55.96 -85.53
C ALA A 443 64.77 -55.59 -86.56
N ASN A 444 65.91 -55.06 -86.11
CA ASN A 444 67.02 -54.61 -86.95
C ASN A 444 68.18 -55.63 -87.05
N LEU A 445 68.11 -56.77 -86.34
CA LEU A 445 69.16 -57.80 -86.35
C LEU A 445 68.98 -58.78 -87.52
N THR A 446 70.08 -59.13 -88.19
CA THR A 446 70.08 -60.21 -89.20
C THR A 446 70.16 -61.60 -88.54
N GLY A 447 69.73 -62.64 -89.25
CA GLY A 447 69.47 -63.98 -88.66
C GLY A 447 70.63 -64.62 -87.88
N GLU A 448 71.88 -64.41 -88.29
CA GLU A 448 73.06 -64.92 -87.55
C GLU A 448 73.34 -64.11 -86.26
N GLN A 449 73.08 -62.81 -86.27
CA GLN A 449 73.23 -61.94 -85.09
C GLN A 449 72.14 -62.24 -84.05
N PHE A 450 70.94 -62.62 -84.50
CA PHE A 450 69.85 -63.06 -83.62
C PHE A 450 70.24 -64.31 -82.81
N ALA A 451 70.85 -65.31 -83.46
CA ALA A 451 71.25 -66.58 -82.84
C ALA A 451 72.48 -66.48 -81.92
N THR A 452 73.25 -65.39 -81.99
CA THR A 452 74.33 -65.08 -81.03
C THR A 452 73.80 -64.28 -79.85
N PHE A 453 72.91 -63.31 -80.08
CA PHE A 453 72.23 -62.55 -79.02
C PHE A 453 71.49 -63.47 -78.04
N PHE A 454 70.64 -64.37 -78.52
CA PHE A 454 69.87 -65.26 -77.64
C PHE A 454 70.75 -66.25 -76.84
N ARG A 455 71.94 -66.61 -77.34
CA ARG A 455 72.89 -67.44 -76.58
C ARG A 455 73.55 -66.65 -75.45
N GLN A 456 73.94 -65.40 -75.70
CA GLN A 456 74.49 -64.52 -74.68
C GLN A 456 73.44 -64.13 -73.62
N GLU A 457 72.21 -63.82 -74.03
CA GLU A 457 71.13 -63.47 -73.11
C GLU A 457 70.69 -64.68 -72.26
N ALA A 458 70.67 -65.89 -72.82
CA ALA A 458 70.43 -67.11 -72.04
C ALA A 458 71.54 -67.40 -71.01
N GLN A 459 72.81 -67.14 -71.36
CA GLN A 459 73.92 -67.21 -70.40
C GLN A 459 73.77 -66.15 -69.30
N ARG A 460 73.44 -64.91 -69.66
CA ARG A 460 73.22 -63.80 -68.72
C ARG A 460 72.08 -64.12 -67.73
N ILE A 461 70.97 -64.68 -68.20
CA ILE A 461 69.84 -65.10 -67.36
C ILE A 461 70.27 -66.21 -66.38
N ALA A 462 71.02 -67.22 -66.85
CA ALA A 462 71.52 -68.28 -65.98
C ALA A 462 72.48 -67.77 -64.88
N GLU A 463 73.35 -66.80 -65.22
CA GLU A 463 74.23 -66.13 -64.25
C GLU A 463 73.45 -65.24 -63.26
N GLU A 464 72.39 -64.56 -63.72
CA GLU A 464 71.53 -63.72 -62.88
C GLU A 464 70.69 -64.57 -61.92
N GLU A 465 70.12 -65.70 -62.36
CA GLU A 465 69.44 -66.67 -61.48
C GLU A 465 70.39 -67.32 -60.47
N ALA A 466 71.58 -67.74 -60.90
CA ALA A 466 72.60 -68.29 -59.98
C ALA A 466 73.00 -67.27 -58.90
N SER A 467 73.17 -66.00 -59.29
CA SER A 467 73.45 -64.90 -58.37
C SER A 467 72.30 -64.64 -57.38
N ARG A 468 71.06 -64.78 -57.84
CA ARG A 468 69.85 -64.59 -57.02
C ARG A 468 69.69 -65.68 -55.98
N CYS A 469 69.89 -66.95 -56.36
CA CYS A 469 69.92 -68.08 -55.43
C CYS A 469 71.04 -67.93 -54.38
N ALA A 470 72.24 -67.49 -54.79
CA ALA A 470 73.35 -67.25 -53.85
C ALA A 470 73.05 -66.11 -52.86
N ALA A 471 72.33 -65.07 -53.28
CA ALA A 471 71.91 -63.96 -52.42
C ALA A 471 70.84 -64.39 -51.40
N GLU A 472 69.85 -65.17 -51.81
CA GLU A 472 68.85 -65.74 -50.89
C GLU A 472 69.48 -66.69 -49.87
N GLU A 473 70.45 -67.53 -50.29
CA GLU A 473 71.18 -68.40 -49.37
C GLU A 473 72.03 -67.60 -48.36
N ALA A 474 72.68 -66.52 -48.80
CA ALA A 474 73.43 -65.63 -47.92
C ALA A 474 72.52 -64.92 -46.89
N PHE A 475 71.33 -64.47 -47.30
CA PHE A 475 70.34 -63.87 -46.42
C PHE A 475 69.81 -64.88 -45.39
N ALA A 476 69.47 -66.10 -45.82
CA ALA A 476 69.06 -67.17 -44.92
C ALA A 476 70.14 -67.49 -43.88
N ARG A 477 71.42 -67.59 -44.28
CA ARG A 477 72.55 -67.83 -43.37
C ARG A 477 72.71 -66.72 -42.32
N GLN A 478 72.56 -65.44 -42.68
CA GLN A 478 72.54 -64.35 -41.70
C GLN A 478 71.35 -64.46 -40.73
N HIS A 479 70.17 -64.80 -41.25
CA HIS A 479 68.96 -64.89 -40.42
C HIS A 479 69.04 -66.02 -39.39
N TYR A 480 69.70 -67.15 -39.71
CA TYR A 480 69.98 -68.23 -38.75
C TYR A 480 70.99 -67.85 -37.67
N GLN A 481 72.03 -67.06 -37.99
CA GLN A 481 73.01 -66.60 -36.99
C GLN A 481 72.37 -65.66 -35.95
N ASN A 482 71.47 -64.78 -36.36
CA ASN A 482 70.82 -63.81 -35.47
C ASN A 482 69.70 -64.42 -34.58
N THR A 483 69.29 -65.67 -34.80
CA THR A 483 68.17 -66.31 -34.07
C THR A 483 68.58 -67.48 -33.16
N THR A 484 69.88 -67.71 -32.96
CA THR A 484 70.36 -68.73 -32.00
C THR A 484 70.35 -68.15 -30.57
N PRO A 485 69.54 -68.67 -29.63
CA PRO A 485 69.20 -67.93 -28.42
C PRO A 485 70.28 -68.02 -27.32
N GLN A 486 70.68 -66.85 -26.81
CA GLN A 486 71.39 -66.72 -25.53
C GLN A 486 70.41 -66.93 -24.36
N ALA A 487 69.99 -68.17 -24.16
CA ALA A 487 69.07 -68.56 -23.11
C ALA A 487 69.82 -68.88 -21.81
N ASP A 488 70.34 -67.86 -21.12
CA ASP A 488 70.59 -67.96 -19.68
C ASP A 488 70.68 -66.59 -18.98
N HIS A 489 70.22 -66.54 -17.73
CA HIS A 489 70.27 -65.41 -16.78
C HIS A 489 69.39 -64.17 -17.03
N ALA A 490 68.21 -64.13 -16.38
CA ALA A 490 67.92 -63.13 -15.34
C ALA A 490 66.62 -63.46 -14.58
N ALA A 491 66.74 -64.19 -13.47
CA ALA A 491 65.68 -64.34 -12.48
C ALA A 491 65.78 -63.29 -11.36
N HIS A 492 64.68 -63.10 -10.60
CA HIS A 492 64.49 -62.16 -9.48
C HIS A 492 64.39 -60.66 -9.86
N LYS A 493 63.44 -59.88 -9.29
CA LYS A 493 62.91 -59.92 -7.90
C LYS A 493 61.38 -59.87 -7.78
N GLN A 494 60.90 -60.34 -6.63
CA GLN A 494 59.49 -60.32 -6.20
C GLN A 494 59.19 -59.10 -5.33
N GLN A 495 57.96 -58.56 -5.39
CA GLN A 495 57.10 -58.38 -4.21
C GLN A 495 55.64 -57.98 -4.59
N PRO A 496 54.61 -58.56 -3.93
CA PRO A 496 53.19 -58.16 -4.03
C PRO A 496 52.70 -57.59 -2.67
N PRO A 497 51.39 -57.48 -2.35
CA PRO A 497 50.15 -57.38 -3.16
C PRO A 497 49.28 -56.15 -2.79
N GLN A 498 48.20 -55.88 -3.53
CA GLN A 498 46.82 -56.04 -3.00
C GLN A 498 45.80 -56.07 -4.15
N ARG A 499 44.71 -56.82 -3.93
CA ARG A 499 43.58 -56.97 -4.84
C ARG A 499 42.59 -55.83 -4.60
N ASP A 500 41.80 -55.46 -5.61
CA ASP A 500 40.39 -55.87 -5.57
C ASP A 500 39.72 -55.85 -6.96
N PHE A 501 38.57 -56.50 -7.03
CA PHE A 501 37.93 -56.99 -8.25
C PHE A 501 37.14 -55.92 -9.01
N SER A 502 37.23 -55.91 -10.35
CA SER A 502 36.04 -56.07 -11.20
C SER A 502 36.38 -56.43 -12.66
N MET A 503 36.40 -57.74 -12.90
CA MET A 503 35.92 -58.44 -14.10
C MET A 503 35.71 -57.66 -15.43
N ARG A 504 36.43 -58.17 -16.44
CA ARG A 504 35.96 -58.51 -17.81
C ARG A 504 36.22 -57.50 -18.94
N GLU A 505 37.29 -57.79 -19.66
CA GLU A 505 37.61 -57.28 -21.00
C GLU A 505 36.98 -58.19 -22.11
N PRO A 506 37.27 -58.03 -23.42
CA PRO A 506 36.26 -57.76 -24.42
C PRO A 506 35.83 -58.99 -25.24
N SER A 507 34.78 -58.83 -26.05
CA SER A 507 34.42 -59.81 -27.08
C SER A 507 34.17 -59.13 -28.42
N LEU A 508 35.06 -59.40 -29.37
CA LEU A 508 34.83 -59.20 -30.79
C LEU A 508 33.69 -60.12 -31.27
N ALA A 509 32.76 -59.60 -32.06
CA ALA A 509 31.81 -60.40 -32.84
C ALA A 509 31.32 -59.61 -34.07
N ASP A 510 31.48 -60.23 -35.24
CA ASP A 510 30.85 -60.02 -36.55
C ASP A 510 30.22 -58.67 -36.93
N VAL A 511 30.84 -58.04 -37.94
CA VAL A 511 30.17 -57.12 -38.86
C VAL A 511 29.55 -57.95 -39.99
N SER A 512 28.24 -58.18 -39.94
CA SER A 512 27.51 -58.81 -41.05
C SER A 512 27.09 -57.77 -42.09
N MET A 513 27.65 -57.88 -43.29
CA MET A 513 27.16 -57.23 -44.50
C MET A 513 25.92 -57.96 -45.01
N HIS A 514 24.78 -57.27 -45.16
CA HIS A 514 23.64 -57.77 -45.95
C HIS A 514 23.04 -56.68 -46.83
N SER A 515 22.70 -57.09 -48.05
CA SER A 515 22.36 -56.24 -49.19
C SER A 515 20.84 -56.07 -49.36
N ILE A 516 20.41 -54.90 -49.89
CA ILE A 516 19.65 -54.72 -51.16
C ILE A 516 18.55 -55.78 -51.46
N PRO A 517 17.26 -55.44 -51.73
CA PRO A 517 16.90 -54.59 -52.88
C PRO A 517 15.64 -53.68 -52.79
N ASP A 518 15.50 -52.85 -53.84
CA ASP A 518 14.24 -52.29 -54.33
C ASP A 518 13.17 -53.36 -54.66
N SER A 519 11.89 -52.97 -54.67
CA SER A 519 11.07 -53.21 -55.88
C SER A 519 9.80 -52.34 -55.92
N MET A 520 9.32 -52.12 -57.14
CA MET A 520 8.06 -51.43 -57.44
C MET A 520 6.84 -52.32 -57.20
N SER A 521 5.65 -51.72 -57.11
CA SER A 521 4.39 -52.40 -57.41
C SER A 521 3.40 -51.44 -58.09
N PHE A 522 2.67 -51.97 -59.07
CA PHE A 522 1.77 -51.25 -59.97
C PHE A 522 0.31 -51.73 -59.74
N THR A 523 -0.65 -51.13 -60.43
CA THR A 523 -2.10 -51.34 -60.29
C THR A 523 -2.59 -52.78 -60.53
N ASP A 524 -3.71 -53.17 -59.88
CA ASP A 524 -4.90 -53.70 -60.59
C ASP A 524 -6.16 -53.84 -59.69
N ASP A 525 -7.33 -53.71 -60.32
CA ASP A 525 -8.72 -53.89 -59.85
C ASP A 525 -9.31 -55.16 -60.55
N PRO A 526 -10.61 -55.57 -60.47
CA PRO A 526 -11.73 -55.28 -59.55
C PRO A 526 -12.22 -56.66 -58.94
N PRO A 527 -13.49 -57.17 -58.92
CA PRO A 527 -14.86 -56.59 -58.98
C PRO A 527 -15.86 -57.11 -57.91
N THR A 528 -17.12 -56.64 -58.02
CA THR A 528 -18.31 -56.99 -57.20
C THR A 528 -18.97 -58.35 -57.52
N PRO A 529 -19.85 -58.85 -56.62
CA PRO A 529 -21.22 -59.18 -57.06
C PRO A 529 -22.36 -58.65 -56.15
N ARG A 530 -23.61 -58.95 -56.51
CA ARG A 530 -24.85 -58.17 -56.23
C ARG A 530 -26.04 -59.07 -55.80
N MET A 531 -26.73 -58.71 -54.71
CA MET A 531 -28.10 -59.13 -54.31
C MET A 531 -28.69 -57.94 -53.50
N SER A 532 -29.85 -57.32 -53.80
CA SER A 532 -31.24 -57.79 -53.62
C SER A 532 -31.55 -58.26 -52.18
N SER A 533 -32.62 -57.84 -51.49
CA SER A 533 -33.68 -56.86 -51.78
C SER A 533 -34.55 -56.62 -50.54
N ALA A 534 -34.78 -55.37 -50.11
CA ALA A 534 -35.90 -54.97 -49.23
C ALA A 534 -36.05 -53.43 -49.24
N SER A 535 -37.28 -52.92 -49.34
CA SER A 535 -37.55 -51.48 -49.37
C SER A 535 -37.82 -50.91 -47.98
N PRO A 536 -37.06 -49.92 -47.48
CA PRO A 536 -37.48 -49.07 -46.36
C PRO A 536 -38.41 -47.94 -46.87
N PRO A 537 -39.23 -47.32 -46.00
CA PRO A 537 -40.09 -46.21 -46.37
C PRO A 537 -39.29 -44.95 -46.76
N PRO A 538 -39.89 -44.00 -47.52
CA PRO A 538 -39.21 -42.77 -47.92
C PRO A 538 -38.76 -41.98 -46.67
N PRO A 539 -37.53 -41.43 -46.66
CA PRO A 539 -37.07 -40.59 -45.56
C PRO A 539 -37.95 -39.34 -45.46
N PRO A 540 -38.15 -38.79 -44.24
CA PRO A 540 -38.79 -37.50 -44.10
C PRO A 540 -38.00 -36.47 -44.92
N THR A 541 -38.72 -35.64 -45.68
CA THR A 541 -38.13 -34.54 -46.44
C THR A 541 -37.19 -33.75 -45.53
N PRO A 542 -35.91 -33.53 -45.93
CA PRO A 542 -35.00 -32.76 -45.10
C PRO A 542 -35.59 -31.37 -44.90
N SER A 543 -35.79 -30.98 -43.64
CA SER A 543 -36.09 -29.59 -43.29
C SER A 543 -35.10 -28.69 -44.02
N PRO A 544 -35.53 -27.54 -44.59
CA PRO A 544 -34.58 -26.61 -45.19
C PRO A 544 -33.50 -26.30 -44.16
N PRO A 545 -32.21 -26.23 -44.57
CA PRO A 545 -31.14 -25.90 -43.64
C PRO A 545 -31.52 -24.60 -42.91
N PRO A 546 -31.33 -24.51 -41.59
CA PRO A 546 -31.65 -23.29 -40.86
C PRO A 546 -30.94 -22.14 -41.57
N GLY A 547 -31.73 -21.12 -41.94
CA GLY A 547 -31.20 -19.96 -42.66
C GLY A 547 -30.02 -19.36 -41.91
N PRO A 548 -29.08 -18.69 -42.62
CA PRO A 548 -27.88 -18.13 -42.00
C PRO A 548 -28.29 -17.34 -40.76
N ALA A 549 -27.79 -17.78 -39.59
CA ALA A 549 -28.25 -17.28 -38.31
C ALA A 549 -28.19 -15.76 -38.32
N SER A 550 -29.33 -15.11 -38.08
CA SER A 550 -29.42 -13.66 -38.00
C SER A 550 -28.33 -13.15 -37.06
N PRO A 551 -27.55 -12.12 -37.45
CA PRO A 551 -26.49 -11.61 -36.59
C PRO A 551 -27.08 -11.26 -35.21
N PRO A 552 -26.39 -11.61 -34.12
CA PRO A 552 -26.97 -11.49 -32.77
C PRO A 552 -27.40 -10.06 -32.52
N THR A 553 -28.62 -9.89 -32.00
CA THR A 553 -29.14 -8.56 -31.69
C THR A 553 -28.33 -7.91 -30.57
N VAL A 554 -28.33 -6.58 -30.45
CA VAL A 554 -27.52 -5.91 -29.41
C VAL A 554 -27.96 -6.31 -28.00
N ALA A 555 -29.26 -6.54 -27.80
CA ALA A 555 -29.80 -7.14 -26.58
C ALA A 555 -29.25 -8.55 -26.30
N GLU A 556 -29.11 -9.40 -27.33
CA GLU A 556 -28.46 -10.71 -27.21
C GLU A 556 -26.96 -10.59 -26.89
N LEU A 557 -26.26 -9.58 -27.41
CA LEU A 557 -24.86 -9.32 -27.07
C LEU A 557 -24.70 -8.94 -25.60
N PHE A 558 -25.55 -8.08 -25.03
CA PHE A 558 -25.56 -7.80 -23.60
C PHE A 558 -25.95 -9.02 -22.74
N ALA A 559 -26.91 -9.83 -23.20
CA ALA A 559 -27.26 -11.08 -22.52
C ALA A 559 -26.12 -12.10 -22.55
N LEU A 560 -25.39 -12.21 -23.66
CA LEU A 560 -24.20 -13.05 -23.82
C LEU A 560 -23.06 -12.55 -22.94
N TRP A 561 -22.83 -11.23 -22.87
CA TRP A 561 -21.86 -10.60 -21.99
C TRP A 561 -22.13 -10.92 -20.52
N GLY A 562 -23.41 -10.86 -20.10
CA GLY A 562 -23.85 -11.25 -18.75
C GLY A 562 -23.57 -12.72 -18.46
N LYS A 563 -24.01 -13.63 -19.35
CA LYS A 563 -23.77 -15.07 -19.24
C LYS A 563 -22.29 -15.44 -19.20
N LYS A 564 -21.44 -14.73 -19.95
CA LYS A 564 -19.97 -14.90 -19.92
C LYS A 564 -19.39 -14.54 -18.55
N TRP A 565 -19.86 -13.48 -17.89
CA TRP A 565 -19.44 -13.16 -16.52
C TRP A 565 -19.95 -14.18 -15.49
N GLU A 566 -21.20 -14.63 -15.61
CA GLU A 566 -21.76 -15.70 -14.76
C GLU A 566 -20.98 -17.02 -14.91
N TYR A 567 -20.54 -17.34 -16.13
CA TYR A 567 -19.66 -18.48 -16.40
C TYR A 567 -18.30 -18.34 -15.70
N ILE A 568 -17.64 -17.19 -15.85
CA ILE A 568 -16.34 -16.89 -15.21
C ILE A 568 -16.42 -16.93 -13.68
N ASP A 569 -17.54 -16.50 -13.10
CA ASP A 569 -17.74 -16.52 -11.65
C ASP A 569 -18.02 -17.93 -11.10
N SER A 570 -18.77 -18.74 -11.84
CA SER A 570 -19.15 -20.10 -11.43
C SER A 570 -18.05 -21.15 -11.67
N HIS A 571 -17.18 -20.96 -12.65
CA HIS A 571 -16.17 -21.94 -13.04
C HIS A 571 -14.83 -21.71 -12.33
N ALA A 572 -14.22 -22.79 -11.83
CA ALA A 572 -12.92 -22.73 -11.15
C ALA A 572 -11.72 -22.67 -12.12
N ASP A 573 -11.91 -23.15 -13.35
CA ASP A 573 -10.89 -23.24 -14.40
C ASP A 573 -11.46 -22.65 -15.71
N LEU A 574 -10.64 -21.89 -16.44
CA LEU A 574 -10.96 -21.24 -17.71
C LEU A 574 -9.91 -21.55 -18.80
N ARG A 575 -9.06 -22.57 -18.65
CA ARG A 575 -8.01 -22.93 -19.63
C ARG A 575 -8.51 -23.16 -21.06
N ASN A 576 -9.77 -23.53 -21.24
CA ASN A 576 -10.42 -23.75 -22.54
C ASN A 576 -11.07 -22.48 -23.12
N VAL A 577 -11.06 -21.35 -22.40
CA VAL A 577 -11.66 -20.08 -22.82
C VAL A 577 -10.56 -19.19 -23.39
N ASP A 578 -10.62 -18.94 -24.68
CA ASP A 578 -9.69 -18.02 -25.35
C ASP A 578 -9.91 -16.56 -24.92
N HIS A 579 -8.91 -15.68 -25.07
CA HIS A 579 -9.04 -14.27 -24.68
C HIS A 579 -10.14 -13.55 -25.49
N ARG A 580 -10.39 -13.99 -26.73
CA ARG A 580 -11.53 -13.57 -27.57
C ARG A 580 -12.89 -13.96 -26.95
N GLY A 581 -12.92 -15.04 -26.17
CA GLY A 581 -14.10 -15.55 -25.49
C GLY A 581 -14.52 -14.72 -24.27
N LEU A 582 -13.64 -13.90 -23.71
CA LEU A 582 -13.92 -13.11 -22.51
C LEU A 582 -14.98 -12.02 -22.73
N PRO A 583 -15.72 -11.61 -21.68
CA PRO A 583 -16.68 -10.51 -21.75
C PRO A 583 -15.94 -9.17 -21.63
N TRP A 584 -15.50 -8.63 -22.75
CA TRP A 584 -14.92 -7.28 -22.84
C TRP A 584 -16.02 -6.19 -22.88
N PRO A 585 -15.73 -4.94 -22.50
CA PRO A 585 -16.74 -3.86 -22.44
C PRO A 585 -16.98 -3.20 -23.81
N THR A 586 -17.28 -4.02 -24.82
CA THR A 586 -17.50 -3.60 -26.22
C THR A 586 -18.66 -4.39 -26.83
N LEU A 587 -19.32 -3.81 -27.84
CA LEU A 587 -20.33 -4.53 -28.66
C LEU A 587 -19.71 -5.29 -29.84
N ARG A 588 -18.40 -5.18 -30.02
CA ARG A 588 -17.64 -5.76 -31.15
C ARG A 588 -16.79 -6.93 -30.68
N ASN A 589 -16.57 -7.88 -31.59
CA ASN A 589 -15.58 -8.94 -31.42
C ASN A 589 -14.19 -8.30 -31.30
N ILE A 590 -13.37 -8.85 -30.41
CA ILE A 590 -12.01 -8.38 -30.13
C ILE A 590 -11.04 -9.51 -30.42
N GLU A 591 -10.01 -9.21 -31.20
CA GLU A 591 -8.89 -10.11 -31.49
C GLU A 591 -7.61 -9.68 -30.77
N THR A 592 -7.44 -8.36 -30.62
CA THR A 592 -6.23 -7.68 -30.15
C THR A 592 -6.55 -6.57 -29.14
N THR A 593 -5.52 -6.07 -28.44
CA THR A 593 -5.68 -4.93 -27.52
C THR A 593 -6.20 -3.66 -28.20
N ASN A 594 -5.88 -3.46 -29.48
CA ASN A 594 -6.23 -2.25 -30.24
C ASN A 594 -7.72 -2.17 -30.63
N ASP A 595 -8.44 -3.30 -30.59
CA ASP A 595 -9.88 -3.34 -30.91
C ASP A 595 -10.74 -2.74 -29.76
N ILE A 596 -10.16 -2.62 -28.57
CA ILE A 596 -10.76 -1.98 -27.41
C ILE A 596 -10.41 -0.49 -27.47
N THR A 597 -11.27 0.33 -28.08
CA THR A 597 -11.07 1.79 -28.15
C THR A 597 -12.02 2.54 -27.22
N ILE A 598 -11.75 3.83 -26.98
CA ILE A 598 -12.62 4.66 -26.13
C ILE A 598 -14.00 4.86 -26.76
N GLU A 599 -14.09 4.88 -28.10
CA GLU A 599 -15.33 4.96 -28.86
C GLU A 599 -16.16 3.69 -28.68
N HIS A 600 -15.56 2.50 -28.77
CA HIS A 600 -16.29 1.23 -28.56
C HIS A 600 -16.77 1.05 -27.12
N ILE A 601 -16.03 1.58 -26.14
CA ILE A 601 -16.43 1.60 -24.72
C ILE A 601 -17.57 2.61 -24.50
N ALA A 602 -17.51 3.77 -25.14
CA ALA A 602 -18.59 4.76 -25.08
C ALA A 602 -19.87 4.23 -25.77
N GLU A 603 -19.75 3.54 -26.92
CA GLU A 603 -20.83 2.84 -27.62
C GLU A 603 -21.49 1.80 -26.70
N PHE A 604 -20.70 0.96 -26.02
CA PHE A 604 -21.19 -0.03 -25.05
C PHE A 604 -21.89 0.60 -23.83
N LEU A 605 -21.36 1.71 -23.30
CA LEU A 605 -21.93 2.39 -22.13
C LEU A 605 -23.16 3.26 -22.43
N SER A 606 -23.32 3.71 -23.67
CA SER A 606 -24.42 4.61 -24.09
C SER A 606 -25.60 3.88 -24.74
N HIS A 607 -25.46 2.60 -25.07
CA HIS A 607 -26.53 1.81 -25.70
C HIS A 607 -27.77 1.66 -24.79
N SER A 608 -28.98 1.74 -25.37
CA SER A 608 -30.26 1.64 -24.63
C SER A 608 -30.40 0.36 -23.81
N ASP A 609 -29.91 -0.74 -24.38
CA ASP A 609 -30.02 -2.08 -23.81
C ASP A 609 -28.90 -2.38 -22.79
N CYS A 610 -27.97 -1.43 -22.57
CA CYS A 610 -26.91 -1.57 -21.59
C CYS A 610 -27.53 -1.70 -20.18
N PRO A 611 -27.30 -2.82 -19.46
CA PRO A 611 -27.92 -3.02 -18.16
C PRO A 611 -27.61 -1.84 -17.21
N PRO A 612 -28.60 -1.19 -16.58
CA PRO A 612 -28.41 0.04 -15.79
C PRO A 612 -27.51 -0.14 -14.55
N ARG A 613 -27.06 -1.38 -14.29
CA ARG A 613 -26.06 -1.71 -13.28
C ARG A 613 -24.62 -1.51 -13.78
N LEU A 614 -24.34 -1.45 -15.08
CA LEU A 614 -23.01 -1.40 -15.68
C LEU A 614 -22.52 0.03 -15.96
N SER A 615 -22.39 0.86 -14.92
CA SER A 615 -21.71 2.15 -15.09
C SER A 615 -20.20 1.99 -15.23
N ALA A 616 -19.52 2.96 -15.86
CA ALA A 616 -18.06 2.96 -16.03
C ALA A 616 -17.31 2.65 -14.72
N ARG A 617 -17.74 3.23 -13.58
CA ARG A 617 -17.19 2.94 -12.24
C ARG A 617 -17.24 1.45 -11.84
N LYS A 618 -18.28 0.72 -12.25
CA LYS A 618 -18.40 -0.71 -11.97
C LYS A 618 -17.62 -1.56 -12.96
N LEU A 619 -17.55 -1.16 -14.23
CA LEU A 619 -16.67 -1.82 -15.20
C LEU A 619 -15.19 -1.67 -14.78
N ILE A 620 -14.74 -0.48 -14.36
CA ILE A 620 -13.42 -0.28 -13.74
C ILE A 620 -13.21 -1.26 -12.60
N ALA A 621 -14.19 -1.42 -11.71
CA ALA A 621 -14.09 -2.35 -10.59
C ALA A 621 -14.10 -3.84 -10.98
N LEU A 622 -14.46 -4.21 -12.23
CA LEU A 622 -14.40 -5.57 -12.79
C LEU A 622 -13.07 -5.83 -13.51
N TYR A 623 -12.58 -4.89 -14.32
CA TYR A 623 -11.35 -5.02 -15.10
C TYR A 623 -10.07 -4.55 -14.38
N HIS A 624 -10.18 -3.93 -13.20
CA HIS A 624 -9.03 -3.56 -12.37
C HIS A 624 -8.12 -4.78 -12.14
N SER A 625 -6.82 -4.61 -12.42
CA SER A 625 -5.77 -5.64 -12.38
C SER A 625 -6.00 -6.68 -11.28
N ASP A 626 -5.98 -6.28 -10.00
CA ASP A 626 -6.16 -7.18 -8.85
C ASP A 626 -7.40 -8.10 -8.94
N LYS A 627 -8.56 -7.55 -9.35
CA LYS A 627 -9.82 -8.30 -9.36
C LYS A 627 -9.97 -9.13 -10.63
N PHE A 628 -9.55 -8.59 -11.77
CA PHE A 628 -9.56 -9.33 -13.03
C PHE A 628 -8.57 -10.49 -12.97
N LYS A 629 -7.40 -10.28 -12.38
CA LYS A 629 -6.38 -11.31 -12.16
C LYS A 629 -6.90 -12.45 -11.30
N PHE A 630 -7.54 -12.14 -10.17
CA PHE A 630 -8.11 -13.15 -9.27
C PHE A 630 -9.29 -13.91 -9.89
N ARG A 631 -10.20 -13.23 -10.61
CA ARG A 631 -11.43 -13.86 -11.15
C ARG A 631 -11.22 -14.54 -12.51
N VAL A 632 -10.31 -14.03 -13.32
CA VAL A 632 -10.14 -14.39 -14.74
C VAL A 632 -8.72 -14.88 -15.01
N THR A 633 -7.70 -14.02 -14.92
CA THR A 633 -6.34 -14.32 -15.43
C THR A 633 -5.75 -15.58 -14.80
N ASN A 634 -5.85 -15.75 -13.49
CA ASN A 634 -5.31 -16.92 -12.78
C ASN A 634 -5.99 -18.25 -13.18
N LYS A 635 -7.15 -18.20 -13.85
CA LYS A 635 -7.88 -19.37 -14.35
C LYS A 635 -7.61 -19.68 -15.83
N LEU A 636 -6.99 -18.77 -16.58
CA LEU A 636 -6.67 -18.94 -18.01
C LEU A 636 -5.42 -19.79 -18.23
N SER A 637 -5.23 -20.29 -19.45
CA SER A 637 -3.97 -20.91 -19.88
C SER A 637 -2.82 -19.90 -19.80
N LEU A 638 -1.63 -20.36 -19.38
CA LEU A 638 -0.44 -19.52 -19.15
C LEU A 638 -0.12 -18.61 -20.34
N ASP A 639 -0.26 -19.12 -21.57
CA ASP A 639 0.05 -18.40 -22.82
C ASP A 639 -0.89 -17.19 -23.06
N GLN A 640 -2.10 -17.21 -22.48
CA GLN A 640 -3.10 -16.13 -22.59
C GLN A 640 -3.07 -15.15 -21.41
N GLN A 641 -2.43 -15.51 -20.29
CA GLN A 641 -2.51 -14.71 -19.05
C GLN A 641 -1.97 -13.29 -19.24
N ALA A 642 -0.79 -13.15 -19.84
CA ALA A 642 -0.16 -11.86 -20.07
C ALA A 642 -0.98 -10.95 -21.00
N LEU A 643 -1.54 -11.52 -22.09
CA LEU A 643 -2.36 -10.79 -23.04
C LEU A 643 -3.69 -10.33 -22.41
N ALA A 644 -4.37 -11.22 -21.67
CA ALA A 644 -5.61 -10.89 -20.98
C ALA A 644 -5.40 -9.82 -19.88
N GLU A 645 -4.29 -9.87 -19.14
CA GLU A 645 -3.92 -8.84 -18.14
C GLU A 645 -3.61 -7.50 -18.82
N GLN A 646 -2.88 -7.49 -19.95
CA GLN A 646 -2.64 -6.28 -20.75
C GLN A 646 -3.95 -5.65 -21.26
N MET A 647 -4.86 -6.46 -21.80
CA MET A 647 -6.16 -6.01 -22.32
C MET A 647 -7.07 -5.47 -21.21
N ALA A 648 -7.10 -6.09 -20.03
CA ALA A 648 -7.88 -5.61 -18.88
C ALA A 648 -7.32 -4.29 -18.31
N ASN A 649 -6.00 -4.13 -18.27
CA ASN A 649 -5.35 -2.87 -17.92
C ASN A 649 -5.68 -1.78 -18.96
N HIS A 650 -5.67 -2.09 -20.26
CA HIS A 650 -6.07 -1.16 -21.31
C HIS A 650 -7.54 -0.72 -21.18
N CYS A 651 -8.46 -1.67 -20.99
CA CYS A 651 -9.88 -1.39 -20.67
C CYS A 651 -10.01 -0.41 -19.49
N THR A 652 -9.26 -0.66 -18.40
CA THR A 652 -9.31 0.15 -17.18
C THR A 652 -8.84 1.58 -17.43
N ILE A 653 -7.76 1.78 -18.19
CA ILE A 653 -7.27 3.11 -18.57
C ILE A 653 -8.32 3.86 -19.39
N LEU A 654 -8.90 3.23 -20.42
CA LEU A 654 -9.91 3.85 -21.28
C LEU A 654 -11.21 4.18 -20.53
N LEU A 655 -11.67 3.30 -19.63
CA LEU A 655 -12.82 3.57 -18.77
C LEU A 655 -12.58 4.72 -17.78
N VAL A 656 -11.36 4.88 -17.27
CA VAL A 656 -10.97 6.02 -16.42
C VAL A 656 -10.92 7.32 -17.25
N ASN A 657 -10.42 7.27 -18.48
CA ASN A 657 -10.39 8.43 -19.38
C ASN A 657 -11.80 8.86 -19.80
N HIS A 658 -12.69 7.92 -20.11
CA HIS A 658 -14.11 8.21 -20.42
C HIS A 658 -14.89 8.83 -19.24
N MET A 659 -14.37 8.73 -18.02
CA MET A 659 -14.96 9.33 -16.81
C MET A 659 -14.45 10.74 -16.50
N ARG A 660 -13.46 11.26 -17.23
CA ARG A 660 -12.86 12.58 -17.04
C ARG A 660 -13.43 13.58 -18.04
#